data_AF-A0A1G7T8A3-F1
#
_entry.id   AF-A0A1G7T8A3-F1
#
_cell.length_a   1.000
_cell.length_b   1.000
_cell.length_c   1.000
_cell.angle_alpha   90.00
_cell.angle_beta   90.00
_cell.angle_gamma   90.00
#
_symmetry.space_group_name_H-M   'P 1'
#
loop_
_entity.id
_entity.type
_entity.pdbx_description
1 polymer ?
#
loop_
_entity_poly.entity_id
_entity_poly.type
_entity_poly.pdbx_seq_one_letter_code
_entity_poly.pdbx_strand_id
1 'polypeptide(L)'
;MRQKVLLLMLATVFAFVSSFAQTKKDVRLPKKVQETLTEMQKSSRKNQSAKTLQRQTDLSRQEGMRTMSSIHQKLNGKQTVSRRASRRADIITEQPAGELKIYARNCTSYYATMFGLGMADVTGAVASVVFADNNKVYFKDLVSQAGLGTWTEGTINGSTITIQLPQQAGFSDYGYGFCVAKMTLDAEQGTYVPAANQTLTLKYDASTGKISTSGSLNSGAEVIGMIYDDDYSWTGYADFNISIAPISDPLVEAPAGLTTETYALQAEGYAGSLVQVGFNGDDVYVQGIDQNLPDTWIKGTIQGDKVIFKNAQYVGADEKAGYHQYLVSAVGKLEYDDWYEDYVTTYSLAKTDIEFTYDANAKTLTNSTTFLLNSGKAAVNYQYVFDKAQLIPFTEVAATPVKPVINELNEDGWEYFALGYGWGSIDFNINCEDVNGNYIRADKLSYALWIKVNGEEKQLTTSYLDYSNQVEETMTEFPYGYSDGWDVYCTGANSSFYYHVIGPEAFGVQAIYRGGNEEHKSEIAWVDAYGFGSEVQPAAATPAYPEPTINATDKTITFGYFKDSGENIATITNNSKPETYDVAVKIESAAMVGNYIKSITFPLQETEGVSDINVFLTSQLRVENGKNAADIVVKNVTPTQAGYITVELEKPYLIPEGGVYAGYSLTINNAESEANAQPVAICDKPAQGGFYMHTSDGFLKWLDVSEGLGGSSLLTVDIVGSTVKSDAVVIADSESQYVKAGEAFTLPVTIVNYGGNGATSVNVAYEVAGLSDDKQFNVSLNNRFGASTTVKLEIPAIADAGNYSLKVKATKVNGKDNEEVNVTEIPLAVMKTLPKKRTLLEEYTGTWCGWCPRGYVGLEKLAELYPDEYVLVSYHNSDDMEIMPSSYFPSKVAGFPDSWMDRNVELDAYYGLSNTDFGIAADLAENNKQFGQADITLAAALDANGTINVTTDVTFPYDLITDESYTVEYILTADGLTDPAWGQSNYFAGGSQGNPLYMDQFANGESTVYGLVYNDVAVLTSELKGGANTTIDNATADTPVKVNYAFSIKDIINTNGASFVKDVTKLKVVVLLIDNMTGTVANANKTAVDTSTGISIVERNNNERTSIYDLMGRRISQPTKGLYITNGRKTVIK
;
A
#
# COMPACT_ATOMS: atom_id res chain seq x y z
N MET A 1 -26.41 -34.43 8.07
CA MET A 1 -25.10 -34.30 8.75
C MET A 1 -23.92 -34.02 7.80
N ARG A 2 -24.15 -33.66 6.53
CA ARG A 2 -23.14 -33.15 5.59
C ARG A 2 -23.52 -31.78 4.98
N GLN A 3 -24.51 -31.10 5.58
CA GLN A 3 -25.03 -29.79 5.17
C GLN A 3 -24.89 -28.71 6.26
N LYS A 4 -24.18 -29.00 7.35
CA LYS A 4 -23.83 -28.03 8.42
C LYS A 4 -22.35 -27.68 8.48
N VAL A 5 -21.54 -28.18 7.54
CA VAL A 5 -20.09 -27.90 7.46
C VAL A 5 -19.75 -26.90 6.36
N LEU A 6 -20.65 -26.70 5.37
CA LEU A 6 -20.45 -25.71 4.31
C LEU A 6 -20.90 -24.28 4.71
N LEU A 7 -21.63 -24.13 5.82
CA LEU A 7 -22.11 -22.84 6.32
C LEU A 7 -21.22 -22.23 7.42
N LEU A 8 -20.21 -22.97 7.91
CA LEU A 8 -19.23 -22.45 8.87
C LEU A 8 -17.89 -22.06 8.22
N MET A 9 -17.67 -22.44 6.96
CA MET A 9 -16.51 -22.00 6.15
C MET A 9 -16.78 -20.71 5.35
N LEU A 10 -18.03 -20.22 5.29
CA LEU A 10 -18.34 -18.93 4.68
C LEU A 10 -18.28 -17.74 5.67
N ALA A 11 -18.03 -18.00 6.96
CA ALA A 11 -17.95 -16.95 8.00
C ALA A 11 -16.50 -16.65 8.45
N THR A 12 -15.49 -17.27 7.85
CA THR A 12 -14.07 -17.06 8.22
C THR A 12 -13.20 -16.62 7.03
N VAL A 13 -13.78 -16.54 5.83
CA VAL A 13 -13.09 -16.04 4.62
C VAL A 13 -13.36 -14.54 4.38
N PHE A 14 -14.29 -13.94 5.12
CA PHE A 14 -14.57 -12.50 5.07
C PHE A 14 -13.81 -11.66 6.13
N ALA A 15 -12.84 -12.24 6.82
CA ALA A 15 -12.01 -11.54 7.83
C ALA A 15 -10.52 -11.42 7.43
N PHE A 16 -10.18 -11.66 6.16
CA PHE A 16 -8.79 -11.62 5.67
C PHE A 16 -8.61 -10.85 4.36
N VAL A 17 -9.55 -9.95 4.03
CA VAL A 17 -9.42 -9.01 2.91
C VAL A 17 -9.16 -7.57 3.38
N SER A 18 -9.18 -7.29 4.69
CA SER A 18 -8.94 -5.93 5.22
C SER A 18 -7.55 -5.72 5.82
N SER A 19 -6.50 -6.32 5.26
CA SER A 19 -5.12 -6.06 5.72
C SER A 19 -4.10 -5.93 4.57
N PHE A 20 -4.52 -5.43 3.41
CA PHE A 20 -3.61 -5.11 2.30
C PHE A 20 -3.66 -3.66 1.78
N ALA A 21 -4.29 -2.70 2.47
CA ALA A 21 -3.73 -1.35 2.51
C ALA A 21 -2.70 -1.20 3.61
N GLN A 22 -1.71 -0.38 3.27
CA GLN A 22 -0.58 0.05 4.09
C GLN A 22 0.46 -1.08 4.21
N THR A 23 1.46 -1.14 3.32
CA THR A 23 2.49 -0.10 3.22
C THR A 23 3.14 -0.06 1.83
N LYS A 24 2.62 0.81 0.95
CA LYS A 24 3.41 1.41 -0.13
C LYS A 24 4.27 2.53 0.49
N LYS A 25 5.58 2.34 0.64
CA LYS A 25 6.52 3.46 0.82
C LYS A 25 7.15 3.83 -0.53
N ASP A 26 6.40 4.66 -1.25
CA ASP A 26 6.86 5.90 -1.87
C ASP A 26 8.33 5.96 -2.31
N VAL A 27 8.61 5.50 -3.53
CA VAL A 27 9.64 6.13 -4.36
C VAL A 27 9.09 7.49 -4.80
N ARG A 28 9.17 8.49 -3.92
CA ARG A 28 8.89 9.86 -4.32
C ARG A 28 10.03 10.31 -5.23
N LEU A 29 9.72 10.42 -6.51
CA LEU A 29 10.47 11.27 -7.42
C LEU A 29 10.53 12.67 -6.80
N PRO A 30 11.60 13.45 -7.04
CA PRO A 30 11.66 14.83 -6.59
C PRO A 30 10.34 15.53 -6.94
N LYS A 31 9.75 16.31 -6.03
CA LYS A 31 8.45 16.98 -6.23
C LYS A 31 8.31 17.63 -7.61
N LYS A 32 9.40 18.23 -8.11
CA LYS A 32 9.55 18.82 -9.46
C LYS A 32 9.39 17.80 -10.61
N VAL A 33 9.91 16.59 -10.47
CA VAL A 33 9.76 15.48 -11.43
C VAL A 33 8.36 14.86 -11.35
N GLN A 34 7.77 14.75 -10.17
CA GLN A 34 6.40 14.25 -9.96
C GLN A 34 5.34 15.21 -10.55
N GLU A 35 5.47 16.51 -10.29
CA GLU A 35 4.65 17.57 -10.88
C GLU A 35 4.84 17.64 -12.40
N THR A 36 6.07 17.49 -12.90
CA THR A 36 6.39 17.46 -14.34
C THR A 36 5.86 16.22 -15.05
N LEU A 37 5.94 15.03 -14.45
CA LEU A 37 5.40 13.79 -15.00
C LEU A 37 3.90 13.86 -15.19
N THR A 38 3.19 14.42 -14.20
CA THR A 38 1.75 14.63 -14.27
C THR A 38 1.37 15.56 -15.43
N GLU A 39 2.19 16.59 -15.71
CA GLU A 39 1.95 17.57 -16.78
C GLU A 39 2.43 17.14 -18.17
N MET A 40 3.58 16.46 -18.30
CA MET A 40 4.00 15.84 -19.56
C MET A 40 3.03 14.73 -19.98
N GLN A 41 2.45 14.04 -19.00
CA GLN A 41 1.33 13.14 -19.26
C GLN A 41 0.08 13.92 -19.68
N LYS A 42 -0.26 15.07 -19.09
CA LYS A 42 -1.39 15.90 -19.54
C LYS A 42 -1.21 16.49 -20.95
N SER A 43 0.00 16.93 -21.33
CA SER A 43 0.28 17.46 -22.67
C SER A 43 0.29 16.36 -23.75
N SER A 44 0.78 15.16 -23.41
CA SER A 44 0.69 13.96 -24.27
C SER A 44 -0.72 13.35 -24.33
N ARG A 45 -1.56 13.55 -23.29
CA ARG A 45 -2.96 13.08 -23.21
C ARG A 45 -3.94 13.78 -24.14
N LYS A 46 -3.54 14.80 -24.92
CA LYS A 46 -4.36 15.25 -26.08
C LYS A 46 -4.53 14.16 -27.15
N ASN A 47 -3.75 13.08 -27.07
CA ASN A 47 -3.87 11.90 -27.94
C ASN A 47 -4.17 10.66 -27.08
N GLN A 48 -5.44 10.48 -26.73
CA GLN A 48 -5.93 9.32 -25.98
C GLN A 48 -6.08 8.07 -26.86
N SER A 49 -5.29 7.04 -26.54
CA SER A 49 -5.61 5.61 -26.59
C SER A 49 -4.37 4.90 -26.04
N ALA A 50 -4.37 4.20 -24.92
CA ALA A 50 -4.94 2.87 -24.83
C ALA A 50 -4.50 2.23 -23.50
N LYS A 51 -5.44 1.81 -22.64
CA LYS A 51 -5.11 0.95 -21.49
C LYS A 51 -4.79 -0.51 -21.90
N THR A 52 -5.18 -0.95 -23.10
CA THR A 52 -4.88 -2.30 -23.60
C THR A 52 -3.49 -2.40 -24.27
N LEU A 53 -3.02 -1.33 -24.90
CA LEU A 53 -1.65 -1.20 -25.44
C LEU A 53 -0.61 -1.31 -24.32
N GLN A 54 -0.96 -0.87 -23.10
CA GLN A 54 -0.07 -0.85 -21.95
C GLN A 54 0.22 -2.28 -21.45
N ARG A 55 -0.77 -3.18 -21.32
CA ARG A 55 -0.57 -4.51 -20.71
C ARG A 55 0.37 -5.46 -21.46
N GLN A 56 0.24 -5.62 -22.78
CA GLN A 56 1.14 -6.50 -23.54
C GLN A 56 2.54 -5.89 -23.74
N THR A 57 2.60 -4.56 -23.91
CA THR A 57 3.89 -3.88 -23.97
C THR A 57 4.57 -3.94 -22.60
N ASP A 58 3.84 -3.84 -21.49
CA ASP A 58 4.34 -3.97 -20.13
C ASP A 58 4.86 -5.40 -19.84
N LEU A 59 4.21 -6.44 -20.36
CA LEU A 59 4.71 -7.82 -20.33
C LEU A 59 6.06 -7.97 -21.06
N SER A 60 6.21 -7.37 -22.26
CA SER A 60 7.49 -7.35 -22.98
C SER A 60 8.55 -6.41 -22.36
N ARG A 61 8.11 -5.34 -21.68
CA ARG A 61 8.95 -4.38 -20.94
C ARG A 61 9.42 -4.94 -19.59
N GLN A 62 8.67 -5.87 -18.98
CA GLN A 62 9.04 -6.58 -17.76
C GLN A 62 10.20 -7.56 -17.98
N GLU A 63 10.30 -8.23 -19.13
CA GLU A 63 11.50 -8.99 -19.48
C GLU A 63 12.73 -8.07 -19.59
N GLY A 64 12.56 -6.84 -20.10
CA GLY A 64 13.62 -5.82 -20.14
C GLY A 64 14.04 -5.30 -18.75
N MET A 65 13.09 -5.12 -17.83
CA MET A 65 13.35 -4.69 -16.45
C MET A 65 14.16 -5.73 -15.64
N ARG A 66 14.05 -7.03 -15.96
CA ARG A 66 14.90 -8.07 -15.35
C ARG A 66 16.37 -7.99 -15.76
N THR A 67 16.69 -7.27 -16.85
CA THR A 67 18.06 -7.16 -17.39
C THR A 67 18.81 -5.87 -17.03
N MET A 68 18.21 -4.91 -16.33
CA MET A 68 18.90 -3.64 -16.01
C MET A 68 18.63 -3.14 -14.59
N SER A 69 19.43 -3.60 -13.63
CA SER A 69 19.38 -3.15 -12.23
C SER A 69 20.33 -1.98 -11.88
N SER A 70 21.05 -1.38 -12.84
CA SER A 70 22.21 -0.54 -12.51
C SER A 70 22.12 0.97 -12.77
N ILE A 71 20.98 1.51 -13.21
CA ILE A 71 20.84 2.96 -13.53
C ILE A 71 19.99 3.72 -12.47
N HIS A 72 19.32 3.02 -11.55
CA HIS A 72 18.19 3.63 -10.83
C HIS A 72 18.53 4.48 -9.58
N GLN A 73 19.74 4.41 -9.01
CA GLN A 73 19.92 4.82 -7.61
C GLN A 73 20.38 6.26 -7.30
N LYS A 74 20.52 7.18 -8.26
CA LYS A 74 21.29 8.42 -8.01
C LYS A 74 20.73 9.74 -8.58
N LEU A 75 19.41 9.86 -8.79
CA LEU A 75 18.78 11.15 -9.14
C LEU A 75 18.26 11.97 -7.92
N ASN A 76 18.35 11.47 -6.70
CA ASN A 76 17.81 12.15 -5.50
C ASN A 76 18.85 13.03 -4.76
N GLY A 77 19.47 13.97 -5.47
CA GLY A 77 20.26 15.05 -4.88
C GLY A 77 19.42 16.30 -4.64
N LYS A 78 19.38 16.78 -3.38
CA LYS A 78 18.76 18.04 -2.92
C LYS A 78 18.99 19.21 -3.90
N GLN A 79 17.93 19.92 -4.30
CA GLN A 79 18.06 21.29 -4.80
C GLN A 79 17.06 22.26 -4.18
N THR A 80 17.62 23.36 -3.69
CA THR A 80 16.97 24.53 -3.10
C THR A 80 16.21 25.30 -4.19
N VAL A 81 14.91 25.55 -3.97
CA VAL A 81 14.10 26.37 -4.88
C VAL A 81 14.55 27.83 -4.81
N SER A 82 15.31 28.27 -5.81
CA SER A 82 15.55 29.68 -6.09
C SER A 82 14.74 30.05 -7.34
N ARG A 83 13.63 30.78 -7.17
CA ARG A 83 12.94 31.47 -8.28
C ARG A 83 13.91 32.48 -8.88
N ARG A 84 14.59 32.11 -9.96
CA ARG A 84 15.17 33.06 -10.93
C ARG A 84 14.46 32.86 -12.25
N ALA A 85 13.89 33.95 -12.79
CA ALA A 85 13.20 33.96 -14.06
C ALA A 85 14.11 33.34 -15.16
N SER A 86 13.68 32.23 -15.77
CA SER A 86 14.39 31.68 -16.92
C SER A 86 14.24 32.63 -18.11
N ARG A 87 15.33 32.79 -18.86
CA ARG A 87 15.28 33.48 -20.16
C ARG A 87 14.46 32.59 -21.08
N ARG A 88 13.24 33.01 -21.45
CA ARG A 88 12.48 32.36 -22.53
C ARG A 88 13.26 32.50 -23.84
N ALA A 89 13.98 31.44 -24.23
CA ALA A 89 14.45 31.27 -25.60
C ALA A 89 13.26 30.88 -26.50
N ASP A 90 13.34 31.20 -27.79
CA ASP A 90 12.26 30.94 -28.74
C ASP A 90 12.09 29.43 -28.95
N ILE A 91 10.88 28.93 -28.69
CA ILE A 91 10.45 27.56 -29.02
C ILE A 91 9.79 27.59 -30.39
N ILE A 92 10.07 26.59 -31.22
CA ILE A 92 9.43 26.43 -32.53
C ILE A 92 8.30 25.41 -32.39
N THR A 93 7.06 25.89 -32.35
CA THR A 93 5.83 25.06 -32.28
C THR A 93 5.15 24.95 -33.65
N GLU A 94 5.16 26.03 -34.43
CA GLU A 94 4.68 26.08 -35.81
C GLU A 94 5.61 25.29 -36.73
N GLN A 95 5.04 24.60 -37.72
CA GLN A 95 5.83 23.89 -38.73
C GLN A 95 6.72 24.88 -39.52
N PRO A 96 8.05 24.67 -39.57
CA PRO A 96 8.93 25.51 -40.38
C PRO A 96 8.64 25.42 -41.88
N ALA A 97 8.90 26.50 -42.62
CA ALA A 97 8.77 26.51 -44.07
C ALA A 97 9.82 25.61 -44.74
N GLY A 98 9.39 24.72 -45.62
CA GLY A 98 10.25 23.77 -46.33
C GLY A 98 9.49 22.53 -46.81
N GLU A 99 10.23 21.54 -47.31
CA GLU A 99 9.67 20.23 -47.68
C GLU A 99 9.52 19.36 -46.42
N LEU A 100 8.29 19.11 -45.98
CA LEU A 100 7.98 18.16 -44.92
C LEU A 100 8.10 16.72 -45.45
N LYS A 101 8.88 15.89 -44.75
CA LYS A 101 8.99 14.46 -44.99
C LYS A 101 8.59 13.69 -43.74
N ILE A 102 7.70 12.72 -43.94
CA ILE A 102 7.26 11.79 -42.91
C ILE A 102 8.04 10.48 -43.06
N TYR A 103 8.76 10.11 -42.02
CA TYR A 103 9.67 8.97 -42.00
C TYR A 103 9.30 7.97 -40.90
N ALA A 104 9.72 6.71 -41.06
CA ALA A 104 9.75 5.76 -39.95
C ALA A 104 11.03 5.90 -39.14
N ARG A 105 10.87 6.00 -37.83
CA ARG A 105 11.93 6.01 -36.83
C ARG A 105 12.01 4.65 -36.13
N ASN A 106 13.23 4.16 -36.00
CA ASN A 106 13.57 3.09 -35.08
C ASN A 106 14.67 3.58 -34.14
N CYS A 107 14.53 3.36 -32.84
CA CYS A 107 15.52 3.71 -31.83
C CYS A 107 15.33 2.88 -30.57
N THR A 108 16.31 2.92 -29.67
CA THR A 108 16.10 2.51 -28.27
C THR A 108 15.86 3.78 -27.46
N SER A 109 14.80 3.79 -26.65
CA SER A 109 14.35 4.97 -25.91
C SER A 109 14.23 4.69 -24.42
N TYR A 110 14.65 5.65 -23.61
CA TYR A 110 14.35 5.76 -22.19
C TYR A 110 13.16 6.68 -21.97
N TYR A 111 12.30 6.32 -21.03
CA TYR A 111 11.12 7.10 -20.65
C TYR A 111 10.85 6.97 -19.15
N ALA A 112 10.30 8.03 -18.56
CA ALA A 112 9.97 8.04 -17.14
C ALA A 112 8.51 7.63 -16.89
N THR A 113 8.28 6.79 -15.87
CA THR A 113 6.96 6.36 -15.39
C THR A 113 6.81 6.72 -13.92
N MET A 114 5.59 6.65 -13.39
CA MET A 114 5.33 6.88 -11.95
C MET A 114 6.01 5.84 -11.04
N PHE A 115 6.49 4.72 -11.60
CA PHE A 115 7.17 3.64 -10.89
C PHE A 115 8.68 3.56 -11.20
N GLY A 116 9.22 4.46 -12.03
CA GLY A 116 10.64 4.51 -12.36
C GLY A 116 10.96 4.71 -13.84
N LEU A 117 12.21 4.44 -14.23
CA LEU A 117 12.73 4.60 -15.59
C LEU A 117 12.51 3.32 -16.41
N GLY A 118 11.79 3.42 -17.53
CA GLY A 118 11.62 2.35 -18.51
C GLY A 118 12.56 2.50 -19.70
N MET A 119 12.82 1.39 -20.38
CA MET A 119 13.55 1.36 -21.66
C MET A 119 12.77 0.50 -22.66
N ALA A 120 12.67 0.94 -23.90
CA ALA A 120 11.98 0.20 -24.96
C ALA A 120 12.66 0.40 -26.33
N ASP A 121 12.61 -0.64 -27.15
CA ASP A 121 12.90 -0.52 -28.58
C ASP A 121 11.67 0.02 -29.31
N VAL A 122 11.79 1.24 -29.81
CA VAL A 122 10.78 1.91 -30.62
C VAL A 122 10.98 1.47 -32.06
N THR A 123 9.95 0.85 -32.65
CA THR A 123 9.98 0.44 -34.07
C THR A 123 8.83 1.08 -34.84
N GLY A 124 9.16 1.72 -35.97
CA GLY A 124 8.16 2.34 -36.86
C GLY A 124 7.42 3.56 -36.30
N ALA A 125 8.01 4.30 -35.37
CA ALA A 125 7.44 5.58 -34.90
C ALA A 125 7.48 6.63 -36.02
N VAL A 126 6.54 7.56 -36.02
CA VAL A 126 6.51 8.67 -36.97
C VAL A 126 7.63 9.66 -36.64
N ALA A 127 8.41 10.05 -37.64
CA ALA A 127 9.38 11.13 -37.57
C ALA A 127 9.12 12.17 -38.66
N SER A 128 8.68 13.35 -38.24
CA SER A 128 8.43 14.48 -39.12
C SER A 128 9.69 15.35 -39.22
N VAL A 129 10.22 15.48 -40.44
CA VAL A 129 11.45 16.21 -40.72
C VAL A 129 11.20 17.22 -41.84
N VAL A 130 11.49 18.50 -41.59
CA VAL A 130 11.40 19.55 -42.61
C VAL A 130 12.79 19.86 -43.16
N PHE A 131 12.97 19.75 -44.47
CA PHE A 131 14.14 20.26 -45.18
C PHE A 131 13.82 21.65 -45.73
N ALA A 132 14.48 22.66 -45.16
CA ALA A 132 14.22 24.06 -45.46
C ALA A 132 15.31 24.67 -46.35
N ASP A 133 15.01 25.84 -46.93
CA ASP A 133 15.98 26.63 -47.67
C ASP A 133 17.18 27.04 -46.78
N ASN A 134 18.33 27.30 -47.40
CA ASN A 134 19.61 27.64 -46.72
C ASN A 134 20.23 26.52 -45.88
N ASN A 135 20.12 25.26 -46.33
CA ASN A 135 20.73 24.10 -45.69
C ASN A 135 20.24 23.85 -44.25
N LYS A 136 19.03 24.31 -43.89
CA LYS A 136 18.43 24.03 -42.58
C LYS A 136 17.59 22.75 -42.61
N VAL A 137 17.56 22.04 -41.49
CA VAL A 137 16.72 20.86 -41.28
C VAL A 137 16.08 20.95 -39.90
N TYR A 138 14.82 20.57 -39.78
CA TYR A 138 14.08 20.63 -38.52
C TYR A 138 13.49 19.26 -38.20
N PHE A 139 13.65 18.82 -36.95
CA PHE A 139 13.11 17.56 -36.45
C PHE A 139 12.00 17.84 -35.44
N LYS A 140 10.79 17.36 -35.69
CA LYS A 140 9.73 17.38 -34.68
C LYS A 140 9.98 16.28 -33.66
N ASP A 141 9.86 16.59 -32.38
CA ASP A 141 10.01 15.63 -31.28
C ASP A 141 11.29 14.78 -31.40
N LEU A 142 12.44 15.47 -31.40
CA LEU A 142 13.74 14.83 -31.56
C LEU A 142 14.01 13.74 -30.50
N VAL A 143 13.30 13.73 -29.36
CA VAL A 143 13.27 12.62 -28.39
C VAL A 143 11.89 11.94 -28.47
N SER A 144 11.86 10.67 -28.91
CA SER A 144 10.63 10.01 -29.38
C SER A 144 9.51 9.89 -28.34
N GLN A 145 9.85 9.56 -27.09
CA GLN A 145 8.87 9.31 -26.02
C GLN A 145 8.46 10.57 -25.24
N ALA A 146 8.97 11.75 -25.61
CA ALA A 146 8.68 13.00 -24.90
C ALA A 146 7.42 13.74 -25.41
N GLY A 147 7.12 13.62 -26.70
CA GLY A 147 5.85 14.07 -27.30
C GLY A 147 5.45 15.54 -27.04
N LEU A 148 6.38 16.49 -27.17
CA LEU A 148 6.11 17.91 -26.88
C LEU A 148 5.52 18.69 -28.06
N GLY A 149 5.58 18.12 -29.27
CA GLY A 149 5.11 18.74 -30.50
C GLY A 149 6.00 19.86 -31.02
N THR A 150 7.25 19.96 -30.58
CA THR A 150 8.16 21.06 -30.90
C THR A 150 9.29 20.67 -31.86
N TRP A 151 9.85 21.66 -32.57
CA TRP A 151 10.86 21.47 -33.61
C TRP A 151 12.26 21.84 -33.14
N THR A 152 13.23 20.93 -33.36
CA THR A 152 14.66 21.15 -33.13
C THR A 152 15.37 21.50 -34.44
N GLU A 153 16.11 22.61 -34.47
CA GLU A 153 16.83 23.11 -35.66
C GLU A 153 18.21 22.45 -35.82
N GLY A 154 18.57 22.10 -37.05
CA GLY A 154 19.91 21.69 -37.46
C GLY A 154 20.30 22.25 -38.83
N THR A 155 21.54 21.98 -39.22
CA THR A 155 22.09 22.33 -40.55
C THR A 155 22.55 21.06 -41.26
N ILE A 156 22.23 20.92 -42.53
CA ILE A 156 22.68 19.82 -43.39
C ILE A 156 23.84 20.28 -44.30
N ASN A 157 24.91 19.49 -44.36
CA ASN A 157 26.02 19.72 -45.30
C ASN A 157 26.49 18.38 -45.89
N GLY A 158 26.15 18.13 -47.15
CA GLY A 158 26.45 16.88 -47.83
C GLY A 158 25.77 15.69 -47.14
N SER A 159 26.58 14.78 -46.57
CA SER A 159 26.13 13.56 -45.89
C SER A 159 26.02 13.69 -44.37
N THR A 160 26.10 14.92 -43.85
CA THR A 160 26.14 15.18 -42.41
C THR A 160 25.11 16.23 -42.02
N ILE A 161 24.26 15.90 -41.04
CA ILE A 161 23.38 16.84 -40.35
C ILE A 161 24.01 17.17 -39.00
N THR A 162 24.14 18.46 -38.70
CA THR A 162 24.70 18.97 -37.45
C THR A 162 23.63 19.76 -36.70
N ILE A 163 23.36 19.37 -35.46
CA ILE A 163 22.41 20.04 -34.56
C ILE A 163 23.22 20.58 -33.38
N GLN A 164 23.07 21.87 -33.07
CA GLN A 164 23.69 22.48 -31.90
C GLN A 164 22.73 22.44 -30.73
N LEU A 165 23.11 21.77 -29.65
CA LEU A 165 22.33 21.63 -28.41
C LEU A 165 22.98 22.44 -27.27
N PRO A 166 22.31 22.67 -26.14
CA PRO A 166 20.88 22.43 -25.91
C PRO A 166 19.98 23.37 -26.72
N GLN A 167 18.78 22.92 -27.07
CA GLN A 167 17.70 23.75 -27.64
C GLN A 167 16.44 23.64 -26.79
N GLN A 168 15.78 24.78 -26.53
CA GLN A 168 14.54 24.84 -25.74
C GLN A 168 13.44 24.04 -26.44
N ALA A 169 12.81 23.14 -25.71
CA ALA A 169 11.84 22.18 -26.22
C ALA A 169 10.42 22.41 -25.67
N GLY A 170 10.27 23.08 -24.52
CA GLY A 170 8.97 23.27 -23.88
C GLY A 170 9.04 24.01 -22.54
N PHE A 171 7.86 24.24 -21.95
CA PHE A 171 7.67 24.64 -20.56
C PHE A 171 6.57 23.80 -19.92
N SER A 172 6.65 23.57 -18.61
CA SER A 172 5.53 23.03 -17.83
C SER A 172 4.56 24.13 -17.42
N ASP A 173 3.35 23.75 -17.02
CA ASP A 173 2.32 24.66 -16.48
C ASP A 173 2.75 25.31 -15.15
N TYR A 174 3.72 24.70 -14.45
CA TYR A 174 4.37 25.25 -13.26
C TYR A 174 5.55 26.18 -13.57
N GLY A 175 5.88 26.37 -14.86
CA GLY A 175 6.91 27.29 -15.34
C GLY A 175 8.33 26.72 -15.43
N TYR A 176 8.52 25.40 -15.36
CA TYR A 176 9.82 24.74 -15.59
C TYR A 176 10.11 24.66 -17.08
N GLY A 177 11.29 25.08 -17.54
CA GLY A 177 11.68 24.93 -18.94
C GLY A 177 12.42 23.61 -19.19
N PHE A 178 12.27 23.09 -20.42
CA PHE A 178 12.95 21.87 -20.86
C PHE A 178 13.79 22.15 -22.11
N CYS A 179 14.93 21.48 -22.21
CA CYS A 179 15.79 21.49 -23.40
C CYS A 179 16.07 20.08 -23.90
N VAL A 180 16.19 19.91 -25.22
CA VAL A 180 16.87 18.74 -25.80
C VAL A 180 18.37 18.95 -25.70
N ALA A 181 19.11 17.94 -25.23
CA ALA A 181 20.56 17.98 -25.04
C ALA A 181 21.23 16.68 -25.47
N LYS A 182 22.51 16.76 -25.84
CA LYS A 182 23.36 15.58 -25.97
C LYS A 182 23.89 15.20 -24.59
N MET A 183 23.83 13.93 -24.23
CA MET A 183 24.18 13.48 -22.90
C MET A 183 25.13 12.27 -22.95
N THR A 184 25.95 12.13 -21.93
CA THR A 184 26.88 11.02 -21.71
C THR A 184 26.52 10.29 -20.43
N LEU A 185 26.67 8.97 -20.41
CA LEU A 185 26.46 8.20 -19.19
C LEU A 185 27.54 8.56 -18.16
N ASP A 186 27.12 9.10 -17.03
CA ASP A 186 27.94 9.20 -15.84
C ASP A 186 27.86 7.84 -15.12
N ALA A 187 28.91 7.03 -15.30
CA ALA A 187 28.98 5.69 -14.72
C ALA A 187 29.05 5.71 -13.18
N GLU A 188 29.51 6.80 -12.56
CA GLU A 188 29.54 6.94 -11.11
C GLU A 188 28.16 7.30 -10.58
N GLN A 189 27.43 8.19 -11.26
CA GLN A 189 26.08 8.58 -10.89
C GLN A 189 24.99 7.66 -11.47
N GLY A 190 25.34 6.66 -12.27
CA GLY A 190 24.38 5.76 -12.90
C GLY A 190 23.30 6.50 -13.69
N THR A 191 23.56 7.71 -14.18
CA THR A 191 22.57 8.57 -14.84
C THR A 191 23.22 9.29 -16.03
N TYR A 192 22.42 9.90 -16.90
CA TYR A 192 22.94 10.71 -17.99
C TYR A 192 23.13 12.16 -17.54
N VAL A 193 24.29 12.73 -17.89
CA VAL A 193 24.59 14.14 -17.67
C VAL A 193 24.87 14.82 -19.00
N PRO A 194 24.64 16.14 -19.15
CA PRO A 194 24.96 16.86 -20.38
C PRO A 194 26.41 16.62 -20.82
N ALA A 195 26.59 16.20 -22.05
CA ALA A 195 27.91 15.96 -22.62
C ALA A 195 28.69 17.29 -22.75
N ALA A 196 30.01 17.25 -22.52
CA ALA A 196 30.86 18.43 -22.69
C ALA A 196 30.80 19.00 -24.13
N ASN A 197 30.60 18.13 -25.11
CA ASN A 197 30.32 18.51 -26.50
C ASN A 197 28.83 18.35 -26.80
N GLN A 198 28.15 19.47 -27.02
CA GLN A 198 26.73 19.50 -27.34
C GLN A 198 26.42 19.51 -28.86
N THR A 199 27.44 19.42 -29.71
CA THR A 199 27.21 19.22 -31.14
C THR A 199 26.78 17.78 -31.42
N LEU A 200 25.54 17.61 -31.88
CA LEU A 200 25.00 16.34 -32.37
C LEU A 200 25.23 16.23 -33.88
N THR A 201 25.79 15.09 -34.30
CA THR A 201 26.06 14.79 -35.71
C THR A 201 25.30 13.55 -36.14
N LEU A 202 24.42 13.70 -37.13
CA LEU A 202 23.66 12.61 -37.75
C LEU A 202 24.16 12.38 -39.18
N LYS A 203 24.22 11.12 -39.61
CA LYS A 203 24.55 10.76 -40.99
C LYS A 203 23.30 10.84 -41.85
N TYR A 204 23.40 11.53 -42.98
CA TYR A 204 22.37 11.59 -44.01
C TYR A 204 22.86 10.92 -45.29
N ASP A 205 22.11 9.93 -45.77
CA ASP A 205 22.31 9.33 -47.08
C ASP A 205 21.33 9.94 -48.08
N ALA A 206 21.83 10.82 -48.94
CA ALA A 206 21.02 11.51 -49.94
C ALA A 206 20.41 10.58 -51.00
N SER A 207 20.95 9.38 -51.20
CA SER A 207 20.44 8.42 -52.20
C SER A 207 19.22 7.65 -51.69
N THR A 208 19.17 7.39 -50.39
CA THR A 208 18.09 6.65 -49.73
C THR A 208 17.18 7.54 -48.87
N GLY A 209 17.58 8.78 -48.60
CA GLY A 209 16.90 9.68 -47.66
C GLY A 209 17.04 9.28 -46.20
N LYS A 210 17.91 8.31 -45.87
CA LYS A 210 18.08 7.76 -44.51
C LYS A 210 18.91 8.70 -43.62
N ILE A 211 18.44 8.92 -42.39
CA ILE A 211 19.14 9.64 -41.33
C ILE A 211 19.48 8.64 -40.20
N SER A 212 20.69 8.65 -39.68
CA SER A 212 21.08 7.73 -38.59
C SER A 212 22.17 8.26 -37.67
N THR A 213 22.20 7.76 -36.44
CA THR A 213 23.30 7.98 -35.50
C THR A 213 24.51 7.08 -35.81
N SER A 214 25.65 7.38 -35.20
CA SER A 214 26.85 6.55 -35.29
C SER A 214 27.71 6.62 -34.03
N GLY A 215 28.64 5.67 -33.86
CA GLY A 215 29.58 5.67 -32.73
C GLY A 215 28.89 5.38 -31.40
N SER A 216 29.26 6.14 -30.37
CA SER A 216 28.76 6.07 -28.98
C SER A 216 27.24 6.24 -28.86
N LEU A 217 26.61 6.94 -29.80
CA LEU A 217 25.14 7.07 -29.87
C LEU A 217 24.45 5.77 -30.31
N ASN A 218 25.14 4.80 -30.93
CA ASN A 218 24.53 3.51 -31.27
C ASN A 218 24.62 2.50 -30.14
N SER A 219 25.57 2.68 -29.21
CA SER A 219 25.77 1.78 -28.06
C SER A 219 25.10 2.30 -26.78
N GLY A 220 24.48 3.48 -26.80
CA GLY A 220 23.88 4.12 -25.62
C GLY A 220 24.89 4.77 -24.66
N ALA A 221 26.18 4.79 -24.98
CA ALA A 221 27.19 5.49 -24.18
C ALA A 221 27.00 7.02 -24.24
N GLU A 222 26.49 7.49 -25.37
CA GLU A 222 25.90 8.81 -25.53
C GLU A 222 24.44 8.66 -25.92
N VAL A 223 23.61 9.62 -25.51
CA VAL A 223 22.17 9.65 -25.84
C VAL A 223 21.75 11.08 -26.21
N ILE A 224 20.60 11.21 -26.87
CA ILE A 224 19.90 12.50 -27.05
C ILE A 224 18.77 12.52 -26.05
N GLY A 225 18.86 13.35 -25.02
CA GLY A 225 17.92 13.36 -23.91
C GLY A 225 17.34 14.72 -23.59
N MET A 226 16.34 14.73 -22.72
CA MET A 226 15.73 15.95 -22.23
C MET A 226 16.25 16.34 -20.86
N ILE A 227 16.59 17.61 -20.69
CA ILE A 227 17.08 18.18 -19.43
C ILE A 227 16.25 19.39 -19.00
N TYR A 228 16.23 19.68 -17.71
CA TYR A 228 15.67 20.94 -17.21
C TYR A 228 16.58 22.13 -17.57
N ASP A 229 16.00 23.29 -17.85
CA ASP A 229 16.74 24.49 -18.27
C ASP A 229 17.43 25.24 -17.11
N ASP A 230 17.03 24.97 -15.87
CA ASP A 230 17.53 25.63 -14.67
C ASP A 230 18.69 24.88 -14.01
N ASP A 231 18.57 23.55 -13.88
CA ASP A 231 19.55 22.70 -13.20
C ASP A 231 20.25 21.68 -14.11
N TYR A 232 19.86 21.60 -15.39
CA TYR A 232 20.42 20.70 -16.41
C TYR A 232 20.35 19.21 -16.05
N SER A 233 19.53 18.83 -15.07
CA SER A 233 19.33 17.43 -14.69
C SER A 233 18.50 16.69 -15.75
N TRP A 234 18.74 15.39 -15.87
CA TRP A 234 18.02 14.53 -16.80
C TRP A 234 16.57 14.32 -16.35
N THR A 235 15.65 14.47 -17.29
CA THR A 235 14.20 14.27 -17.05
C THR A 235 13.78 12.80 -17.10
N GLY A 236 14.68 11.89 -17.47
CA GLY A 236 14.38 10.46 -17.68
C GLY A 236 13.95 10.09 -19.11
N TYR A 237 13.88 11.06 -20.03
CA TYR A 237 13.62 10.82 -21.46
C TYR A 237 14.88 10.92 -22.30
N ALA A 238 15.18 9.90 -23.11
CA ALA A 238 16.31 9.95 -24.05
C ALA A 238 16.20 8.89 -25.16
N ASP A 239 16.82 9.15 -26.31
CA ASP A 239 16.91 8.23 -27.43
C ASP A 239 18.37 7.95 -27.82
N PHE A 240 18.62 6.71 -28.26
CA PHE A 240 19.87 6.28 -28.87
C PHE A 240 19.63 5.21 -29.93
N ASN A 241 20.66 4.81 -30.66
CA ASN A 241 20.57 3.86 -31.78
C ASN A 241 19.50 4.26 -32.83
N ILE A 242 19.49 5.55 -33.20
CA ILE A 242 18.42 6.15 -33.99
C ILE A 242 18.66 5.90 -35.49
N SER A 243 17.63 5.41 -36.16
CA SER A 243 17.54 5.24 -37.61
C SER A 243 16.19 5.75 -38.11
N ILE A 244 16.20 6.81 -38.90
CA ILE A 244 15.04 7.43 -39.54
C ILE A 244 15.13 7.18 -41.04
N ALA A 245 14.14 6.53 -41.65
CA ALA A 245 14.17 6.12 -43.06
C ALA A 245 12.80 6.27 -43.74
N PRO A 246 12.75 6.51 -45.07
CA PRO A 246 11.49 6.63 -45.78
C PRO A 246 10.67 5.35 -45.72
N ILE A 247 9.35 5.48 -45.65
CA ILE A 247 8.43 4.36 -45.86
C ILE A 247 8.42 4.03 -47.36
N SER A 248 8.72 2.77 -47.69
CA SER A 248 8.67 2.26 -49.05
C SER A 248 7.35 1.55 -49.38
N ASP A 249 6.55 1.23 -48.37
CA ASP A 249 5.28 0.54 -48.55
C ASP A 249 4.22 1.52 -49.08
N PRO A 250 3.56 1.22 -50.22
CA PRO A 250 2.61 2.14 -50.83
C PRO A 250 1.28 2.16 -50.06
N LEU A 251 0.63 3.32 -50.02
CA LEU A 251 -0.79 3.42 -49.66
C LEU A 251 -1.64 2.75 -50.75
N VAL A 252 -2.79 2.22 -50.35
CA VAL A 252 -3.81 1.76 -51.30
C VAL A 252 -4.51 2.99 -51.87
N GLU A 253 -4.59 3.06 -53.20
CA GLU A 253 -5.37 4.07 -53.91
C GLU A 253 -6.65 3.45 -54.46
N ALA A 254 -7.80 4.06 -54.14
CA ALA A 254 -9.08 3.69 -54.72
C ALA A 254 -9.23 4.23 -56.16
N PRO A 255 -9.94 3.53 -57.07
CA PRO A 255 -10.24 4.02 -58.41
C PRO A 255 -10.98 5.36 -58.37
N ALA A 256 -10.62 6.28 -59.28
CA ALA A 256 -11.30 7.56 -59.40
C ALA A 256 -12.81 7.38 -59.66
N GLY A 257 -13.65 7.99 -58.82
CA GLY A 257 -15.11 7.90 -58.92
C GLY A 257 -15.73 6.61 -58.37
N LEU A 258 -14.99 5.84 -57.56
CA LEU A 258 -15.54 4.69 -56.82
C LEU A 258 -16.79 5.11 -56.03
N THR A 259 -17.91 4.43 -56.25
CA THR A 259 -19.13 4.63 -55.46
C THR A 259 -19.02 3.83 -54.18
N THR A 260 -19.31 4.48 -53.04
CA THR A 260 -19.27 3.85 -51.72
C THR A 260 -20.64 3.81 -51.06
N GLU A 261 -20.78 2.87 -50.14
CA GLU A 261 -21.88 2.75 -49.19
C GLU A 261 -21.28 2.78 -47.78
N THR A 262 -22.03 3.31 -46.80
CA THR A 262 -21.60 3.31 -45.40
C THR A 262 -21.84 1.95 -44.77
N TYR A 263 -20.81 1.41 -44.11
CA TYR A 263 -20.88 0.13 -43.39
C TYR A 263 -20.54 0.35 -41.92
N ALA A 264 -21.15 -0.42 -41.04
CA ALA A 264 -20.71 -0.60 -39.66
C ALA A 264 -19.62 -1.67 -39.61
N LEU A 265 -18.46 -1.32 -39.05
CA LEU A 265 -17.40 -2.23 -38.65
C LEU A 265 -17.63 -2.61 -37.18
N GLN A 266 -17.90 -3.87 -36.91
CA GLN A 266 -18.09 -4.41 -35.57
C GLN A 266 -17.06 -5.52 -35.31
N ALA A 267 -16.65 -5.70 -34.06
CA ALA A 267 -15.79 -6.81 -33.63
C ALA A 267 -16.01 -7.07 -32.13
N GLU A 268 -15.70 -8.28 -31.66
CA GLU A 268 -15.80 -8.58 -30.22
C GLU A 268 -14.85 -7.67 -29.41
N GLY A 269 -15.39 -6.99 -28.39
CA GLY A 269 -14.63 -6.05 -27.56
C GLY A 269 -14.29 -4.70 -28.23
N TYR A 270 -14.73 -4.47 -29.46
CA TYR A 270 -14.57 -3.18 -30.16
C TYR A 270 -15.89 -2.39 -30.13
N ALA A 271 -15.82 -1.10 -29.79
CA ALA A 271 -16.98 -0.22 -29.72
C ALA A 271 -17.74 -0.07 -31.05
N GLY A 272 -17.14 -0.50 -32.15
CA GLY A 272 -17.70 -0.35 -33.49
C GLY A 272 -17.40 1.02 -34.10
N SER A 273 -17.40 1.08 -35.43
CA SER A 273 -17.18 2.31 -36.17
C SER A 273 -17.87 2.31 -37.52
N LEU A 274 -17.92 3.46 -38.18
CA LEU A 274 -18.42 3.57 -39.55
C LEU A 274 -17.26 3.67 -40.52
N VAL A 275 -17.36 2.92 -41.62
CA VAL A 275 -16.39 2.91 -42.72
C VAL A 275 -17.12 3.07 -44.06
N GLN A 276 -16.39 3.49 -45.08
CA GLN A 276 -16.91 3.56 -46.45
C GLN A 276 -16.45 2.32 -47.23
N VAL A 277 -17.37 1.58 -47.83
CA VAL A 277 -17.06 0.38 -48.60
C VAL A 277 -17.49 0.56 -50.05
N GLY A 278 -16.57 0.32 -50.98
CA GLY A 278 -16.82 0.38 -52.42
C GLY A 278 -16.39 -0.91 -53.11
N PHE A 279 -17.22 -1.38 -54.06
CA PHE A 279 -16.95 -2.57 -54.87
C PHE A 279 -16.62 -2.16 -56.30
N ASN A 280 -15.53 -2.68 -56.86
CA ASN A 280 -15.14 -2.46 -58.25
C ASN A 280 -14.65 -3.76 -58.90
N GLY A 281 -15.54 -4.43 -59.63
CA GLY A 281 -15.27 -5.76 -60.16
C GLY A 281 -15.03 -6.76 -59.03
N ASP A 282 -13.90 -7.47 -59.05
CA ASP A 282 -13.50 -8.40 -58.01
C ASP A 282 -12.78 -7.70 -56.83
N ASP A 283 -12.59 -6.38 -56.85
CA ASP A 283 -11.90 -5.66 -55.78
C ASP A 283 -12.89 -5.01 -54.79
N VAL A 284 -12.58 -5.11 -53.49
CA VAL A 284 -13.31 -4.46 -52.39
C VAL A 284 -12.39 -3.46 -51.72
N TYR A 285 -12.86 -2.23 -51.58
CA TYR A 285 -12.12 -1.14 -50.95
C TYR A 285 -12.83 -0.70 -49.69
N VAL A 286 -12.09 -0.57 -48.59
CA VAL A 286 -12.60 -0.08 -47.30
C VAL A 286 -11.81 1.16 -46.90
N GLN A 287 -12.50 2.27 -46.66
CA GLN A 287 -11.92 3.53 -46.22
C GLN A 287 -12.27 3.84 -44.76
N GLY A 288 -11.29 4.37 -44.04
CA GLY A 288 -11.47 4.83 -42.65
C GLY A 288 -11.49 3.71 -41.62
N ILE A 289 -10.82 2.59 -41.90
CA ILE A 289 -10.69 1.49 -40.92
C ILE A 289 -9.99 1.95 -39.63
N ASP A 290 -9.09 2.92 -39.74
CA ASP A 290 -8.53 3.66 -38.62
C ASP A 290 -9.21 5.02 -38.51
N GLN A 291 -9.81 5.30 -37.34
CA GLN A 291 -10.56 6.54 -37.09
C GLN A 291 -9.65 7.78 -37.05
N ASN A 292 -8.35 7.64 -36.80
CA ASN A 292 -7.40 8.75 -36.89
C ASN A 292 -6.94 9.00 -38.34
N LEU A 293 -7.20 8.07 -39.25
CA LEU A 293 -6.85 8.13 -40.67
C LEU A 293 -8.10 7.89 -41.55
N PRO A 294 -9.15 8.73 -41.42
CA PRO A 294 -10.46 8.45 -42.03
C PRO A 294 -10.43 8.39 -43.56
N ASP A 295 -9.44 9.01 -44.20
CA ASP A 295 -9.34 9.09 -45.66
C ASP A 295 -8.55 7.93 -46.30
N THR A 296 -7.90 7.07 -45.50
CA THR A 296 -7.03 6.01 -46.02
C THR A 296 -7.80 4.74 -46.41
N TRP A 297 -7.27 4.00 -47.38
CA TRP A 297 -7.90 2.82 -47.95
C TRP A 297 -7.13 1.54 -47.60
N ILE A 298 -7.86 0.44 -47.50
CA ILE A 298 -7.33 -0.92 -47.63
C ILE A 298 -8.07 -1.64 -48.77
N LYS A 299 -7.41 -2.64 -49.38
CA LYS A 299 -7.96 -3.39 -50.50
C LYS A 299 -8.02 -4.89 -50.21
N GLY A 300 -9.17 -5.48 -50.53
CA GLY A 300 -9.38 -6.92 -50.61
C GLY A 300 -9.79 -7.35 -52.02
N THR A 301 -9.73 -8.65 -52.28
CA THR A 301 -10.17 -9.25 -53.56
C THR A 301 -11.17 -10.37 -53.30
N ILE A 302 -12.30 -10.34 -54.02
CA ILE A 302 -13.35 -11.35 -54.03
C ILE A 302 -12.82 -12.63 -54.69
N GLN A 303 -12.97 -13.75 -54.00
CA GLN A 303 -12.63 -15.09 -54.46
C GLN A 303 -13.77 -16.05 -54.07
N GLY A 304 -14.78 -16.15 -54.94
CA GLY A 304 -15.98 -16.94 -54.65
C GLY A 304 -16.81 -16.31 -53.53
N ASP A 305 -17.00 -17.04 -52.44
CA ASP A 305 -17.71 -16.63 -51.23
C ASP A 305 -16.79 -15.98 -50.19
N LYS A 306 -15.59 -15.54 -50.60
CA LYS A 306 -14.61 -14.89 -49.72
C LYS A 306 -14.11 -13.55 -50.25
N VAL A 307 -13.69 -12.68 -49.36
CA VAL A 307 -12.87 -11.49 -49.66
C VAL A 307 -11.54 -11.62 -48.92
N ILE A 308 -10.43 -11.52 -49.65
CA ILE A 308 -9.08 -11.72 -49.13
C ILE A 308 -8.35 -10.38 -49.08
N PHE A 309 -8.00 -9.91 -47.88
CA PHE A 309 -7.13 -8.76 -47.68
C PHE A 309 -5.69 -9.23 -47.49
N LYS A 310 -4.77 -8.67 -48.28
CA LYS A 310 -3.34 -9.01 -48.15
C LYS A 310 -2.81 -8.59 -46.79
N ASN A 311 -2.03 -9.46 -46.17
CA ASN A 311 -1.38 -9.17 -44.89
C ASN A 311 -0.38 -8.01 -45.02
N ALA A 312 -0.22 -7.25 -43.94
CA ALA A 312 0.75 -6.16 -43.80
C ALA A 312 0.55 -5.00 -44.80
N GLN A 313 -0.70 -4.69 -45.16
CA GLN A 313 -1.03 -3.48 -45.91
C GLN A 313 -0.74 -2.23 -45.08
N TYR A 314 -0.03 -1.27 -45.67
CA TYR A 314 0.25 0.00 -45.03
C TYR A 314 -1.00 0.88 -45.05
N VAL A 315 -1.44 1.32 -43.87
CA VAL A 315 -2.68 2.10 -43.69
C VAL A 315 -2.35 3.60 -43.68
N GLY A 316 -1.24 4.01 -43.06
CA GLY A 316 -0.79 5.39 -43.06
C GLY A 316 0.05 5.77 -41.85
N ALA A 317 0.45 7.04 -41.80
CA ALA A 317 1.15 7.61 -40.65
C ALA A 317 0.12 8.27 -39.74
N ASP A 318 -0.20 7.64 -38.60
CA ASP A 318 -1.02 8.27 -37.58
C ASP A 318 -0.13 9.22 -36.78
N GLU A 319 -0.04 10.48 -37.21
CA GLU A 319 0.73 11.52 -36.51
C GLU A 319 0.16 11.82 -35.12
N LYS A 320 -1.11 11.47 -34.86
CA LYS A 320 -1.77 11.65 -33.56
C LYS A 320 -1.31 10.56 -32.59
N ALA A 321 -1.35 9.29 -33.01
CA ALA A 321 -0.79 8.19 -32.21
C ALA A 321 0.75 8.17 -32.22
N GLY A 322 1.40 8.82 -33.18
CA GLY A 322 2.86 8.86 -33.32
C GLY A 322 3.46 7.63 -34.00
N TYR A 323 2.68 6.80 -34.69
CA TYR A 323 3.12 5.53 -35.28
C TYR A 323 2.59 5.28 -36.69
N HIS A 324 3.35 4.52 -37.48
CA HIS A 324 2.93 4.03 -38.79
C HIS A 324 2.07 2.77 -38.66
N GLN A 325 0.83 2.84 -39.14
CA GLN A 325 -0.16 1.78 -38.98
C GLN A 325 -0.19 0.80 -40.15
N TYR A 326 -0.33 -0.49 -39.83
CA TYR A 326 -0.44 -1.58 -40.79
C TYR A 326 -1.59 -2.51 -40.43
N LEU A 327 -2.33 -2.97 -41.45
CA LEU A 327 -3.31 -4.03 -41.30
C LEU A 327 -2.58 -5.38 -41.30
N VAL A 328 -2.57 -6.08 -40.16
CA VAL A 328 -1.86 -7.36 -40.01
C VAL A 328 -2.74 -8.44 -39.37
N SER A 329 -2.63 -9.66 -39.87
CA SER A 329 -3.29 -10.82 -39.25
C SER A 329 -2.60 -11.18 -37.93
N ALA A 330 -3.38 -11.70 -36.97
CA ALA A 330 -2.86 -12.15 -35.69
C ALA A 330 -3.59 -13.39 -35.16
N VAL A 331 -3.01 -14.02 -34.14
CA VAL A 331 -3.61 -15.11 -33.38
C VAL A 331 -3.59 -14.73 -31.90
N GLY A 332 -4.78 -14.71 -31.28
CA GLY A 332 -4.94 -14.55 -29.83
C GLY A 332 -4.81 -15.88 -29.09
N LYS A 333 -4.18 -15.85 -27.92
CA LYS A 333 -4.06 -16.98 -27.00
C LYS A 333 -4.39 -16.50 -25.58
N LEU A 334 -5.25 -17.23 -24.88
CA LEU A 334 -5.53 -16.95 -23.48
C LEU A 334 -4.38 -17.47 -22.60
N GLU A 335 -3.79 -16.61 -21.78
CA GLU A 335 -2.66 -16.90 -20.89
C GLU A 335 -2.96 -16.35 -19.50
N TYR A 336 -2.60 -17.10 -18.45
CA TYR A 336 -2.74 -16.64 -17.07
C TYR A 336 -1.61 -15.66 -16.75
N ASP A 337 -1.98 -14.51 -16.19
CA ASP A 337 -1.07 -13.45 -15.78
C ASP A 337 -0.92 -13.44 -14.26
N ASP A 338 0.28 -13.74 -13.76
CA ASP A 338 0.57 -13.84 -12.32
C ASP A 338 0.47 -12.49 -11.60
N TRP A 339 0.51 -11.36 -12.32
CA TRP A 339 0.46 -10.02 -11.74
C TRP A 339 -0.98 -9.53 -11.56
N TYR A 340 -1.85 -9.82 -12.53
CA TYR A 340 -3.27 -9.49 -12.47
C TYR A 340 -4.12 -10.63 -11.89
N GLU A 341 -3.52 -11.78 -11.61
CA GLU A 341 -4.17 -13.01 -11.14
C GLU A 341 -5.36 -13.44 -12.04
N ASP A 342 -5.29 -13.14 -13.34
CA ASP A 342 -6.37 -13.33 -14.30
C ASP A 342 -5.86 -13.82 -15.67
N TYR A 343 -6.76 -14.41 -16.46
CA TYR A 343 -6.47 -14.86 -17.81
C TYR A 343 -6.60 -13.71 -18.82
N VAL A 344 -5.50 -13.34 -19.45
CA VAL A 344 -5.43 -12.30 -20.49
C VAL A 344 -5.19 -12.91 -21.87
N THR A 345 -5.74 -12.30 -22.91
CA THR A 345 -5.48 -12.74 -24.29
C THR A 345 -4.23 -12.04 -24.83
N THR A 346 -3.20 -12.80 -25.14
CA THR A 346 -1.97 -12.32 -25.79
C THR A 346 -2.01 -12.58 -27.29
N TYR A 347 -1.61 -11.59 -28.09
CA TYR A 347 -1.61 -11.70 -29.54
C TYR A 347 -0.22 -11.97 -30.09
N SER A 348 -0.16 -12.72 -31.19
CA SER A 348 1.05 -12.93 -31.99
C SER A 348 0.77 -12.64 -33.47
N LEU A 349 1.70 -11.96 -34.15
CA LEU A 349 1.52 -11.63 -35.57
C LEU A 349 1.54 -12.89 -36.43
N ALA A 350 0.52 -13.05 -37.27
CA ALA A 350 0.43 -14.12 -38.26
C ALA A 350 0.99 -13.66 -39.60
N LYS A 351 1.45 -14.63 -40.41
CA LYS A 351 2.00 -14.39 -41.76
C LYS A 351 1.00 -14.74 -42.88
N THR A 352 -0.26 -14.94 -42.53
CA THR A 352 -1.35 -15.29 -43.45
C THR A 352 -2.16 -14.06 -43.83
N ASP A 353 -2.79 -14.09 -45.02
CA ASP A 353 -3.76 -13.09 -45.44
C ASP A 353 -5.03 -13.13 -44.56
N ILE A 354 -5.77 -12.03 -44.51
CA ILE A 354 -7.00 -11.90 -43.72
C ILE A 354 -8.18 -12.28 -44.60
N GLU A 355 -8.92 -13.33 -44.22
CA GLU A 355 -10.07 -13.83 -44.99
C GLU A 355 -11.39 -13.44 -44.35
N PHE A 356 -12.28 -12.80 -45.11
CA PHE A 356 -13.68 -12.61 -44.76
C PHE A 356 -14.56 -13.55 -45.59
N THR A 357 -15.57 -14.16 -44.96
CA THR A 357 -16.71 -14.76 -45.66
C THR A 357 -17.58 -13.63 -46.22
N TYR A 358 -18.00 -13.72 -47.48
CA TYR A 358 -18.76 -12.69 -48.17
C TYR A 358 -20.13 -13.20 -48.62
N ASP A 359 -21.19 -12.58 -48.12
CA ASP A 359 -22.55 -12.76 -48.61
C ASP A 359 -22.85 -11.68 -49.67
N ALA A 360 -22.88 -12.07 -50.94
CA ALA A 360 -23.13 -11.13 -52.03
C ALA A 360 -24.55 -10.53 -52.04
N ASN A 361 -25.55 -11.21 -51.45
CA ASN A 361 -26.93 -10.72 -51.41
C ASN A 361 -27.11 -9.67 -50.32
N ALA A 362 -26.58 -9.95 -49.13
CA ALA A 362 -26.60 -9.02 -48.00
C ALA A 362 -25.50 -7.96 -48.08
N LYS A 363 -24.52 -8.18 -48.98
CA LYS A 363 -23.24 -7.46 -49.10
C LYS A 363 -22.41 -7.47 -47.81
N THR A 364 -22.63 -8.42 -46.90
CA THR A 364 -21.94 -8.46 -45.61
C THR A 364 -20.62 -9.22 -45.69
N LEU A 365 -19.62 -8.77 -44.93
CA LEU A 365 -18.36 -9.48 -44.76
C LEU A 365 -18.21 -9.92 -43.30
N THR A 366 -17.87 -11.19 -43.05
CA THR A 366 -17.69 -11.75 -41.71
C THR A 366 -16.37 -12.49 -41.60
N ASN A 367 -15.53 -12.09 -40.65
CA ASN A 367 -14.26 -12.74 -40.34
C ASN A 367 -14.40 -13.62 -39.09
N SER A 368 -13.66 -14.73 -39.04
CA SER A 368 -13.66 -15.67 -37.91
C SER A 368 -12.31 -15.74 -37.19
N THR A 369 -11.37 -14.87 -37.54
CA THR A 369 -10.01 -14.83 -37.00
C THR A 369 -9.77 -13.49 -36.32
N THR A 370 -8.51 -13.21 -35.98
CA THR A 370 -8.08 -11.91 -35.45
C THR A 370 -7.24 -11.18 -36.50
N PHE A 371 -7.46 -9.87 -36.61
CA PHE A 371 -6.48 -8.98 -37.23
C PHE A 371 -6.35 -7.69 -36.43
N LEU A 372 -5.25 -6.99 -36.66
CA LEU A 372 -4.83 -5.82 -35.91
C LEU A 372 -4.60 -4.66 -36.86
N LEU A 373 -4.89 -3.45 -36.38
CA LEU A 373 -4.19 -2.26 -36.83
C LEU A 373 -2.95 -2.11 -35.94
N ASN A 374 -1.78 -2.36 -36.52
CA ASN A 374 -0.52 -2.53 -35.79
C ASN A 374 0.52 -1.48 -36.17
N SER A 375 1.17 -0.94 -35.16
CA SER A 375 2.31 -0.02 -35.30
C SER A 375 3.53 -0.81 -35.77
N GLY A 376 3.87 -0.64 -37.05
CA GLY A 376 4.91 -1.43 -37.71
C GLY A 376 4.52 -2.88 -38.00
N LYS A 377 5.50 -3.66 -38.51
CA LYS A 377 5.29 -5.04 -38.99
C LYS A 377 6.12 -6.11 -38.24
N ALA A 378 6.99 -5.67 -37.34
CA ALA A 378 8.03 -6.53 -36.75
C ALA A 378 7.64 -7.15 -35.40
N ALA A 379 6.80 -6.45 -34.63
CA ALA A 379 6.36 -6.85 -33.31
C ALA A 379 4.88 -6.46 -33.11
N VAL A 380 4.24 -7.11 -32.14
CA VAL A 380 2.87 -6.77 -31.74
C VAL A 380 2.90 -5.45 -30.97
N ASN A 381 2.24 -4.44 -31.54
CA ASN A 381 2.10 -3.10 -30.99
C ASN A 381 0.82 -2.47 -31.60
N TYR A 382 -0.33 -3.05 -31.27
CA TYR A 382 -1.58 -2.74 -31.96
C TYR A 382 -2.33 -1.55 -31.38
N GLN A 383 -2.87 -0.73 -32.26
CA GLN A 383 -3.81 0.34 -31.94
C GLN A 383 -5.23 -0.21 -31.75
N TYR A 384 -5.65 -1.14 -32.62
CA TYR A 384 -6.95 -1.78 -32.56
C TYR A 384 -6.83 -3.29 -32.78
N VAL A 385 -7.61 -4.06 -32.02
CA VAL A 385 -7.84 -5.49 -32.23
C VAL A 385 -9.22 -5.67 -32.84
N PHE A 386 -9.31 -6.50 -33.86
CA PHE A 386 -10.56 -6.89 -34.47
C PHE A 386 -10.71 -8.40 -34.40
N ASP A 387 -11.33 -8.88 -33.33
CA ASP A 387 -11.73 -10.27 -33.16
C ASP A 387 -13.10 -10.50 -33.78
N LYS A 388 -13.17 -11.49 -34.68
CA LYS A 388 -14.42 -11.90 -35.36
C LYS A 388 -15.16 -10.75 -36.03
N ALA A 389 -14.42 -9.90 -36.75
CA ALA A 389 -14.96 -8.65 -37.27
C ALA A 389 -16.06 -8.85 -38.33
N GLN A 390 -16.99 -7.89 -38.41
CA GLN A 390 -18.06 -7.85 -39.39
C GLN A 390 -18.14 -6.46 -40.04
N LEU A 391 -18.41 -6.44 -41.34
CA LEU A 391 -18.75 -5.23 -42.11
C LEU A 391 -20.16 -5.41 -42.65
N ILE A 392 -21.08 -4.56 -42.19
CA ILE A 392 -22.51 -4.63 -42.49
C ILE A 392 -23.00 -3.30 -43.05
N PRO A 393 -23.78 -3.25 -44.15
CA PRO A 393 -24.38 -2.00 -44.63
C PRO A 393 -25.14 -1.28 -43.51
N PHE A 394 -24.88 0.01 -43.33
CA PHE A 394 -25.44 0.78 -42.21
C PHE A 394 -26.42 1.84 -42.70
N THR A 395 -27.57 1.94 -42.03
CA THR A 395 -28.52 3.04 -42.15
C THR A 395 -28.94 3.45 -40.74
N GLU A 396 -28.79 4.74 -40.42
CA GLU A 396 -29.17 5.26 -39.11
C GLU A 396 -30.69 5.23 -38.93
N VAL A 397 -31.14 4.66 -37.81
CA VAL A 397 -32.55 4.54 -37.43
C VAL A 397 -32.73 4.93 -35.96
N ALA A 398 -33.96 5.27 -35.56
CA ALA A 398 -34.31 5.39 -34.15
C ALA A 398 -34.25 4.00 -33.50
N ALA A 399 -33.59 3.88 -32.36
CA ALA A 399 -33.33 2.60 -31.71
C ALA A 399 -33.20 2.76 -30.19
N THR A 400 -33.57 1.72 -29.44
CA THR A 400 -33.37 1.71 -27.99
C THR A 400 -32.04 1.05 -27.67
N PRO A 401 -31.10 1.73 -26.98
CA PRO A 401 -29.80 1.16 -26.64
C PRO A 401 -29.98 -0.03 -25.71
N VAL A 402 -29.11 -1.03 -25.83
CA VAL A 402 -29.07 -2.16 -24.92
C VAL A 402 -28.78 -1.69 -23.49
N LYS A 403 -29.32 -2.42 -22.50
CA LYS A 403 -29.03 -2.19 -21.08
C LYS A 403 -27.51 -2.27 -20.84
N PRO A 404 -26.90 -1.28 -20.16
CA PRO A 404 -25.50 -1.34 -19.76
C PRO A 404 -25.17 -2.59 -18.96
N VAL A 405 -23.90 -2.99 -19.00
CA VAL A 405 -23.38 -4.10 -18.18
C VAL A 405 -22.46 -3.52 -17.13
N ILE A 406 -22.82 -3.64 -15.85
CA ILE A 406 -21.89 -3.31 -14.76
C ILE A 406 -21.00 -4.53 -14.57
N ASN A 407 -19.69 -4.34 -14.73
CA ASN A 407 -18.69 -5.39 -14.64
C ASN A 407 -18.26 -5.60 -13.19
N GLU A 408 -18.04 -4.51 -12.48
CA GLU A 408 -17.46 -4.52 -11.13
C GLU A 408 -17.87 -3.27 -10.35
N LEU A 409 -17.98 -3.43 -9.04
CA LEU A 409 -18.09 -2.35 -8.06
C LEU A 409 -16.98 -2.56 -7.04
N ASN A 410 -16.02 -1.64 -7.00
CA ASN A 410 -14.87 -1.67 -6.11
C ASN A 410 -15.16 -0.77 -4.90
N GLU A 411 -15.31 -1.38 -3.73
CA GLU A 411 -15.76 -0.73 -2.49
C GLU A 411 -14.66 -0.71 -1.41
N ASP A 412 -13.41 -0.60 -1.85
CA ASP A 412 -12.22 -0.59 -0.98
C ASP A 412 -12.12 0.67 -0.09
N GLY A 413 -13.14 1.55 -0.15
CA GLY A 413 -13.46 2.55 0.84
C GLY A 413 -12.29 3.49 1.16
N TRP A 414 -11.75 3.34 2.37
CA TRP A 414 -10.74 4.23 2.93
C TRP A 414 -9.39 4.16 2.21
N GLU A 415 -9.05 3.00 1.63
CA GLU A 415 -7.77 2.81 0.92
C GLU A 415 -7.71 3.69 -0.34
N TYR A 416 -8.83 3.83 -1.05
CA TYR A 416 -8.98 4.70 -2.23
C TYR A 416 -9.05 6.17 -1.83
N PHE A 417 -9.76 6.49 -0.74
CA PHE A 417 -9.90 7.86 -0.26
C PHE A 417 -8.55 8.43 0.19
N ALA A 418 -7.76 7.66 0.94
CA ALA A 418 -6.41 8.05 1.36
C ALA A 418 -5.45 8.30 0.18
N LEU A 419 -5.74 7.73 -0.99
CA LEU A 419 -4.99 7.91 -2.24
C LEU A 419 -5.56 9.03 -3.14
N GLY A 420 -6.68 9.65 -2.75
CA GLY A 420 -7.32 10.74 -3.48
C GLY A 420 -8.23 10.30 -4.63
N TYR A 421 -8.64 9.03 -4.68
CA TYR A 421 -9.48 8.45 -5.74
C TYR A 421 -10.97 8.33 -5.36
N GLY A 422 -11.42 9.04 -4.33
CA GLY A 422 -12.80 8.90 -3.80
C GLY A 422 -12.99 7.64 -2.96
N TRP A 423 -14.23 7.19 -2.80
CA TRP A 423 -14.60 6.09 -1.89
C TRP A 423 -14.66 4.71 -2.57
N GLY A 424 -14.42 4.67 -3.89
CA GLY A 424 -14.45 3.45 -4.69
C GLY A 424 -14.67 3.74 -6.17
N SER A 425 -14.86 2.70 -6.98
CA SER A 425 -15.15 2.84 -8.40
C SER A 425 -16.25 1.88 -8.89
N ILE A 426 -16.95 2.27 -9.95
CA ILE A 426 -17.84 1.41 -10.71
C ILE A 426 -17.30 1.26 -12.14
N ASP A 427 -17.13 0.01 -12.57
CA ASP A 427 -16.68 -0.34 -13.91
C ASP A 427 -17.85 -0.92 -14.71
N PHE A 428 -18.13 -0.34 -15.88
CA PHE A 428 -19.30 -0.70 -16.67
C PHE A 428 -19.06 -0.55 -18.18
N ASN A 429 -19.85 -1.27 -18.97
CA ASN A 429 -19.84 -1.22 -20.42
C ASN A 429 -21.10 -0.53 -20.94
N ILE A 430 -20.90 0.48 -21.80
CA ILE A 430 -21.93 1.03 -22.68
C ILE A 430 -21.65 0.46 -24.08
N ASN A 431 -22.50 -0.44 -24.57
CA ASN A 431 -22.31 -1.03 -25.89
C ASN A 431 -22.96 -0.16 -26.97
N CYS A 432 -22.32 -0.04 -28.13
CA CYS A 432 -22.90 0.61 -29.32
C CYS A 432 -23.89 -0.30 -30.06
N GLU A 433 -24.82 -0.89 -29.31
CA GLU A 433 -25.81 -1.82 -29.83
C GLU A 433 -27.21 -1.46 -29.33
N ASP A 434 -28.22 -1.66 -30.19
CA ASP A 434 -29.61 -1.65 -29.78
C ASP A 434 -30.02 -2.97 -29.11
N VAL A 435 -31.23 -3.04 -28.57
CA VAL A 435 -31.80 -4.25 -27.95
C VAL A 435 -31.92 -5.47 -28.89
N ASN A 436 -31.72 -5.30 -30.21
CA ASN A 436 -31.73 -6.37 -31.20
C ASN A 436 -30.31 -6.75 -31.67
N GLY A 437 -29.25 -6.13 -31.13
CA GLY A 437 -27.86 -6.35 -31.52
C GLY A 437 -27.42 -5.59 -32.77
N ASN A 438 -28.20 -4.62 -33.27
CA ASN A 438 -27.78 -3.77 -34.38
C ASN A 438 -26.86 -2.66 -33.88
N TYR A 439 -25.84 -2.32 -34.67
CA TYR A 439 -24.98 -1.17 -34.39
C TYR A 439 -25.79 0.12 -34.27
N ILE A 440 -25.52 0.89 -33.23
CA ILE A 440 -25.96 2.29 -33.06
C ILE A 440 -24.74 3.18 -32.88
N ARG A 441 -24.87 4.44 -33.32
CA ARG A 441 -23.74 5.36 -33.39
C ARG A 441 -23.23 5.79 -32.01
N ALA A 442 -21.93 5.58 -31.76
CA ALA A 442 -21.25 6.05 -30.54
C ALA A 442 -21.37 7.57 -30.32
N ASP A 443 -21.28 8.39 -31.38
CA ASP A 443 -21.37 9.86 -31.29
C ASP A 443 -22.77 10.39 -30.96
N LYS A 444 -23.77 9.49 -30.90
CA LYS A 444 -25.15 9.76 -30.49
C LYS A 444 -25.52 9.08 -29.18
N LEU A 445 -24.55 8.42 -28.53
CA LEU A 445 -24.72 7.81 -27.22
C LEU A 445 -24.18 8.72 -26.11
N SER A 446 -24.85 8.67 -24.99
CA SER A 446 -24.41 9.19 -23.69
C SER A 446 -24.91 8.27 -22.58
N TYR A 447 -24.46 8.49 -21.36
CA TYR A 447 -24.93 7.74 -20.20
C TYR A 447 -25.16 8.63 -18.98
N ALA A 448 -26.04 8.18 -18.09
CA ALA A 448 -26.30 8.81 -16.80
C ALA A 448 -26.03 7.80 -15.67
N LEU A 449 -25.52 8.31 -14.56
CA LEU A 449 -25.24 7.55 -13.34
C LEU A 449 -26.37 7.75 -12.33
N TRP A 450 -26.65 6.71 -11.56
CA TRP A 450 -27.76 6.65 -10.61
C TRP A 450 -27.28 6.07 -9.28
N ILE A 451 -27.93 6.47 -8.20
CA ILE A 451 -27.76 5.92 -6.86
C ILE A 451 -29.12 5.63 -6.23
N LYS A 452 -29.17 4.63 -5.36
CA LYS A 452 -30.32 4.37 -4.49
C LYS A 452 -29.95 4.71 -3.04
N VAL A 453 -30.73 5.55 -2.38
CA VAL A 453 -30.51 5.95 -0.97
C VAL A 453 -31.83 5.90 -0.23
N ASN A 454 -31.91 5.13 0.86
CA ASN A 454 -33.13 4.91 1.63
C ASN A 454 -34.30 4.40 0.75
N GLY A 455 -34.00 3.52 -0.21
CA GLY A 455 -34.96 3.01 -1.19
C GLY A 455 -35.37 3.97 -2.32
N GLU A 456 -34.93 5.23 -2.31
CA GLU A 456 -35.23 6.22 -3.36
C GLU A 456 -34.15 6.23 -4.47
N GLU A 457 -34.56 6.22 -5.73
CA GLU A 457 -33.67 6.31 -6.90
C GLU A 457 -33.41 7.77 -7.27
N LYS A 458 -32.13 8.15 -7.34
CA LYS A 458 -31.68 9.51 -7.65
C LYS A 458 -30.58 9.46 -8.70
N GLN A 459 -30.61 10.41 -9.64
CA GLN A 459 -29.53 10.56 -10.60
C GLN A 459 -28.32 11.17 -9.87
N LEU A 460 -27.15 10.53 -10.00
CA LEU A 460 -25.91 11.03 -9.43
C LEU A 460 -25.47 12.25 -10.24
N THR A 461 -25.18 13.34 -9.53
CA THR A 461 -24.72 14.60 -10.12
C THR A 461 -23.27 14.83 -9.70
N THR A 462 -22.38 15.05 -10.65
CA THR A 462 -20.96 15.28 -10.37
C THR A 462 -20.66 16.77 -10.42
N SER A 463 -20.25 17.33 -9.29
CA SER A 463 -19.80 18.73 -9.18
C SER A 463 -18.31 18.85 -9.50
N TYR A 464 -17.89 19.96 -10.12
CA TYR A 464 -16.46 20.27 -10.33
C TYR A 464 -15.65 20.38 -9.03
N LEU A 465 -16.33 20.52 -7.88
CA LEU A 465 -15.70 20.55 -6.56
C LEU A 465 -15.40 19.16 -6.01
N ASP A 466 -16.12 18.13 -6.49
CA ASP A 466 -15.99 16.74 -6.03
C ASP A 466 -15.19 15.86 -6.98
N TYR A 467 -15.13 16.25 -8.25
CA TYR A 467 -14.52 15.53 -9.35
C TYR A 467 -13.56 16.50 -10.06
N SER A 468 -12.44 16.00 -10.58
CA SER A 468 -11.24 16.74 -10.96
C SER A 468 -11.46 18.07 -11.69
N ASN A 469 -10.50 19.00 -11.54
CA ASN A 469 -10.47 20.35 -12.15
C ASN A 469 -10.55 20.39 -13.71
N GLN A 470 -10.78 19.26 -14.38
CA GLN A 470 -10.96 19.15 -15.84
C GLN A 470 -12.45 19.15 -16.24
N VAL A 471 -13.37 18.99 -15.28
CA VAL A 471 -14.81 19.15 -15.53
C VAL A 471 -15.18 20.61 -15.28
N GLU A 472 -15.39 21.39 -16.35
CA GLU A 472 -15.65 22.83 -16.21
C GLU A 472 -17.04 23.15 -15.62
N GLU A 473 -17.96 22.18 -15.62
CA GLU A 473 -19.35 22.35 -15.18
C GLU A 473 -19.91 21.08 -14.51
N THR A 474 -20.96 21.23 -13.70
CA THR A 474 -21.68 20.10 -13.11
C THR A 474 -22.25 19.17 -14.19
N MET A 475 -21.95 17.87 -14.12
CA MET A 475 -22.45 16.88 -15.08
C MET A 475 -23.51 15.96 -14.47
N THR A 476 -24.56 15.71 -15.25
CA THR A 476 -25.60 14.71 -14.94
C THR A 476 -25.67 13.63 -16.03
N GLU A 477 -25.11 13.93 -17.20
CA GLU A 477 -25.05 13.06 -18.37
C GLU A 477 -23.65 13.16 -18.97
N PHE A 478 -23.07 12.01 -19.29
CA PHE A 478 -21.72 11.88 -19.82
C PHE A 478 -21.77 11.42 -21.28
N PRO A 479 -21.07 12.10 -22.20
CA PRO A 479 -20.87 11.58 -23.55
C PRO A 479 -20.25 10.17 -23.53
N TYR A 480 -20.62 9.29 -24.47
CA TYR A 480 -20.14 7.89 -24.52
C TYR A 480 -18.63 7.72 -24.35
N GLY A 481 -17.84 8.58 -25.03
CA GLY A 481 -16.37 8.54 -24.99
C GLY A 481 -15.74 9.49 -23.97
N TYR A 482 -16.51 9.98 -22.99
CA TYR A 482 -16.00 10.96 -22.04
C TYR A 482 -14.92 10.34 -21.15
N SER A 483 -13.78 11.00 -21.07
CA SER A 483 -12.72 10.66 -20.13
C SER A 483 -11.91 11.90 -19.76
N ASP A 484 -11.84 12.18 -18.46
CA ASP A 484 -11.02 13.26 -17.90
C ASP A 484 -9.62 12.77 -17.49
N GLY A 485 -9.44 11.44 -17.44
CA GLY A 485 -8.19 10.79 -17.05
C GLY A 485 -7.92 10.82 -15.54
N TRP A 486 -8.95 11.09 -14.72
CA TRP A 486 -8.92 11.14 -13.26
C TRP A 486 -10.10 10.37 -12.66
N ASP A 487 -11.31 10.93 -12.72
CA ASP A 487 -12.49 10.31 -12.13
C ASP A 487 -13.27 9.47 -13.13
N VAL A 488 -13.11 9.76 -14.42
CA VAL A 488 -13.74 9.02 -15.52
C VAL A 488 -12.70 8.55 -16.53
N TYR A 489 -12.59 7.23 -16.66
CA TYR A 489 -11.77 6.60 -17.69
C TYR A 489 -12.66 5.85 -18.67
N CYS A 490 -12.62 6.23 -19.95
CA CYS A 490 -13.30 5.49 -21.00
C CYS A 490 -12.28 4.87 -21.96
N THR A 491 -12.48 3.60 -22.32
CA THR A 491 -11.72 2.92 -23.37
C THR A 491 -12.67 2.00 -24.14
N GLY A 492 -13.04 2.42 -25.36
CA GLY A 492 -14.00 1.68 -26.18
C GLY A 492 -15.40 1.74 -25.56
N ALA A 493 -15.97 0.58 -25.24
CA ALA A 493 -17.26 0.47 -24.54
C ALA A 493 -17.12 0.52 -23.01
N ASN A 494 -15.91 0.30 -22.48
CA ASN A 494 -15.68 0.17 -21.04
C ASN A 494 -15.42 1.56 -20.42
N SER A 495 -16.11 1.85 -19.33
CA SER A 495 -15.99 3.07 -18.55
C SER A 495 -15.81 2.74 -17.08
N SER A 496 -14.80 3.34 -16.46
CA SER A 496 -14.57 3.36 -15.01
C SER A 496 -14.98 4.73 -14.47
N PHE A 497 -15.78 4.74 -13.41
CA PHE A 497 -16.17 5.95 -12.70
C PHE A 497 -15.82 5.84 -11.22
N TYR A 498 -14.96 6.73 -10.73
CA TYR A 498 -14.60 6.84 -9.32
C TYR A 498 -15.61 7.73 -8.61
N TYR A 499 -16.24 7.24 -7.54
CA TYR A 499 -17.33 7.97 -6.87
C TYR A 499 -16.88 8.56 -5.53
N HIS A 500 -17.35 9.77 -5.23
CA HIS A 500 -17.02 10.52 -4.00
C HIS A 500 -18.16 10.58 -2.98
N VAL A 501 -19.14 9.67 -3.09
CA VAL A 501 -20.27 9.53 -2.17
C VAL A 501 -20.19 8.22 -1.38
N ILE A 502 -20.60 8.25 -0.11
CA ILE A 502 -20.71 7.06 0.74
C ILE A 502 -22.13 6.89 1.27
N GLY A 503 -22.56 5.62 1.40
CA GLY A 503 -23.87 5.27 1.92
C GLY A 503 -24.99 4.93 0.92
N PRO A 504 -24.86 5.04 -0.42
CA PRO A 504 -25.82 4.41 -1.32
C PRO A 504 -26.05 2.91 -1.05
N GLU A 505 -27.25 2.42 -1.34
CA GLU A 505 -27.65 1.00 -1.31
C GLU A 505 -27.31 0.29 -2.63
N ALA A 506 -27.29 1.05 -3.73
CA ALA A 506 -26.98 0.55 -5.07
C ALA A 506 -26.51 1.68 -5.97
N PHE A 507 -25.66 1.34 -6.95
CA PHE A 507 -25.27 2.21 -8.05
C PHE A 507 -25.92 1.73 -9.34
N GLY A 508 -26.20 2.67 -10.24
CA GLY A 508 -26.79 2.33 -11.53
C GLY A 508 -26.31 3.16 -12.71
N VAL A 509 -26.46 2.58 -13.91
CA VAL A 509 -25.99 3.14 -15.17
C VAL A 509 -27.10 3.03 -16.22
N GLN A 510 -27.35 4.11 -16.95
CA GLN A 510 -28.34 4.17 -18.02
C GLN A 510 -27.74 4.75 -19.30
N ALA A 511 -27.81 4.01 -20.41
CA ALA A 511 -27.48 4.51 -21.74
C ALA A 511 -28.65 5.30 -22.37
N ILE A 512 -28.32 6.38 -23.09
CA ILE A 512 -29.23 7.30 -23.76
C ILE A 512 -28.76 7.44 -25.21
N TYR A 513 -29.64 7.20 -26.18
CA TYR A 513 -29.34 7.27 -27.61
C TYR A 513 -30.19 8.34 -28.32
N ARG A 514 -29.55 9.19 -29.12
CA ARG A 514 -30.19 10.27 -29.90
C ARG A 514 -29.98 10.11 -31.41
N GLY A 515 -30.39 8.98 -31.96
CA GLY A 515 -30.30 8.66 -33.39
C GLY A 515 -31.65 8.61 -34.09
N GLY A 516 -31.66 8.73 -35.42
CA GLY A 516 -32.89 8.69 -36.22
C GLY A 516 -33.88 9.84 -35.95
N ASN A 517 -33.41 10.92 -35.31
CA ASN A 517 -34.19 12.06 -34.81
C ASN A 517 -35.11 11.76 -33.61
N GLU A 518 -34.86 10.69 -32.85
CA GLU A 518 -35.57 10.36 -31.60
C GLU A 518 -34.58 10.17 -30.43
N GLU A 519 -35.04 10.35 -29.18
CA GLU A 519 -34.26 10.05 -27.97
C GLU A 519 -34.87 8.84 -27.25
N HIS A 520 -34.09 7.77 -27.13
CA HIS A 520 -34.49 6.55 -26.43
C HIS A 520 -33.51 6.26 -25.28
N LYS A 521 -34.02 5.69 -24.18
CA LYS A 521 -33.23 5.32 -23.00
C LYS A 521 -33.32 3.82 -22.76
N SER A 522 -32.21 3.24 -22.33
CA SER A 522 -32.17 1.86 -21.83
C SER A 522 -32.84 1.73 -20.45
N GLU A 523 -33.11 0.50 -20.02
CA GLU A 523 -33.32 0.20 -18.61
C GLU A 523 -32.06 0.54 -17.80
N ILE A 524 -32.23 0.94 -16.54
CA ILE A 524 -31.09 1.19 -15.62
C ILE A 524 -30.49 -0.16 -15.22
N ALA A 525 -29.19 -0.34 -15.45
CA ALA A 525 -28.42 -1.41 -14.83
C ALA A 525 -28.11 -1.04 -13.38
N TRP A 526 -28.35 -1.94 -12.43
CA TRP A 526 -28.12 -1.73 -11.01
C TRP A 526 -27.13 -2.76 -10.47
N VAL A 527 -26.29 -2.33 -9.53
CA VAL A 527 -25.44 -3.18 -8.69
C VAL A 527 -25.64 -2.78 -7.23
N ASP A 528 -25.84 -3.76 -6.36
CA ASP A 528 -25.99 -3.50 -4.92
C ASP A 528 -24.63 -3.18 -4.29
N ALA A 529 -24.59 -2.22 -3.38
CA ALA A 529 -23.40 -1.83 -2.63
C ALA A 529 -23.23 -2.72 -1.38
N TYR A 530 -22.04 -3.29 -1.16
CA TYR A 530 -21.72 -4.06 0.04
C TYR A 530 -21.22 -3.13 1.16
N GLY A 531 -21.62 -3.42 2.41
CA GLY A 531 -20.82 -3.01 3.56
C GLY A 531 -21.18 -1.71 4.30
N PHE A 532 -21.90 -0.75 3.72
CA PHE A 532 -22.36 0.43 4.48
C PHE A 532 -23.89 0.43 4.72
N GLY A 533 -24.60 -0.60 4.27
CA GLY A 533 -26.01 -0.61 3.87
C GLY A 533 -27.10 -0.92 4.89
N SER A 534 -26.81 -1.36 6.11
CA SER A 534 -27.91 -1.80 6.99
C SER A 534 -27.65 -1.55 8.47
N GLU A 535 -27.83 -0.31 8.92
CA GLU A 535 -28.33 -0.13 10.29
C GLU A 535 -29.85 -0.06 10.21
N VAL A 536 -30.50 -1.20 10.43
CA VAL A 536 -31.93 -1.27 10.73
C VAL A 536 -32.13 -0.51 12.03
N GLN A 537 -32.60 0.73 11.91
CA GLN A 537 -32.95 1.56 13.05
C GLN A 537 -34.06 0.85 13.86
N PRO A 538 -34.03 0.87 15.20
CA PRO A 538 -35.11 0.35 16.04
C PRO A 538 -36.47 1.00 15.72
N ALA A 539 -37.54 0.72 16.46
CA ALA A 539 -38.75 1.56 16.39
C ALA A 539 -38.53 2.83 17.24
N ALA A 540 -39.02 4.00 16.78
CA ALA A 540 -38.91 5.25 17.51
C ALA A 540 -39.46 5.09 18.94
N ALA A 541 -38.65 5.34 19.96
CA ALA A 541 -39.11 5.32 21.34
C ALA A 541 -40.06 6.52 21.54
N THR A 542 -41.25 6.28 22.10
CA THR A 542 -42.17 7.37 22.41
C THR A 542 -41.51 8.27 23.47
N PRO A 543 -41.34 9.58 23.22
CA PRO A 543 -40.63 10.44 24.14
C PRO A 543 -41.38 10.53 25.48
N ALA A 544 -40.71 10.12 26.54
CA ALA A 544 -41.15 10.41 27.89
C ALA A 544 -40.54 11.75 28.29
N TYR A 545 -41.39 12.78 28.43
CA TYR A 545 -41.04 14.02 29.11
C TYR A 545 -41.66 14.02 30.52
N PRO A 546 -41.19 13.18 31.46
CA PRO A 546 -41.53 13.40 32.85
C PRO A 546 -40.92 14.74 33.29
N GLU A 547 -41.62 15.46 34.18
CA GLU A 547 -41.04 16.65 34.80
C GLU A 547 -39.73 16.28 35.49
N PRO A 548 -38.61 16.97 35.19
CA PRO A 548 -37.31 16.60 35.71
C PRO A 548 -37.27 16.76 37.23
N THR A 549 -37.02 15.67 37.94
CA THR A 549 -36.75 15.68 39.38
C THR A 549 -35.27 15.99 39.61
N ILE A 550 -34.88 17.26 39.48
CA ILE A 550 -33.51 17.73 39.72
C ILE A 550 -33.50 18.63 40.97
N ASN A 551 -32.64 18.31 41.93
CA ASN A 551 -32.42 19.13 43.12
C ASN A 551 -31.16 19.99 42.95
N ALA A 552 -31.10 21.13 43.65
CA ALA A 552 -29.93 22.01 43.65
C ALA A 552 -28.65 21.33 44.20
N THR A 553 -28.78 20.20 44.90
CA THR A 553 -27.67 19.41 45.44
C THR A 553 -27.19 18.32 44.49
N ASP A 554 -27.91 18.04 43.40
CA ASP A 554 -27.57 16.98 42.45
C ASP A 554 -26.23 17.31 41.76
N LYS A 555 -25.47 16.26 41.47
CA LYS A 555 -24.17 16.39 40.83
C LYS A 555 -24.27 16.30 39.32
N THR A 556 -23.32 16.93 38.65
CA THR A 556 -23.18 16.89 37.20
C THR A 556 -21.95 16.07 36.84
N ILE A 557 -22.14 15.10 35.95
CA ILE A 557 -21.07 14.31 35.36
C ILE A 557 -21.05 14.57 33.86
N THR A 558 -19.86 14.77 33.29
CA THR A 558 -19.71 15.00 31.85
C THR A 558 -19.47 13.66 31.15
N PHE A 559 -20.26 13.32 30.14
CA PHE A 559 -20.11 12.11 29.33
C PHE A 559 -19.62 12.48 27.92
N GLY A 560 -18.71 11.68 27.37
CA GLY A 560 -18.22 11.78 26.00
C GLY A 560 -17.16 10.69 25.77
N TYR A 561 -16.90 10.35 24.51
CA TYR A 561 -16.02 9.23 24.16
C TYR A 561 -14.53 9.62 24.14
N PHE A 562 -14.24 10.90 23.92
CA PHE A 562 -12.91 11.49 24.15
C PHE A 562 -12.48 11.36 25.63
N LYS A 563 -11.19 11.25 25.94
CA LYS A 563 -10.65 11.31 27.31
C LYS A 563 -9.53 12.34 27.36
N ASP A 564 -9.68 13.37 28.21
CA ASP A 564 -8.89 14.62 28.19
C ASP A 564 -7.34 14.49 28.28
N SER A 565 -6.78 13.31 28.58
CA SER A 565 -5.35 13.12 28.81
C SER A 565 -4.70 12.17 27.81
N GLY A 566 -3.80 12.71 26.96
CA GLY A 566 -2.87 11.94 26.13
C GLY A 566 -3.39 11.48 24.76
N GLU A 567 -4.63 11.79 24.42
CA GLU A 567 -5.22 11.51 23.10
C GLU A 567 -4.88 12.63 22.10
N ASN A 568 -4.50 12.28 20.87
CA ASN A 568 -4.23 13.27 19.83
C ASN A 568 -5.54 13.76 19.22
N ILE A 569 -5.61 15.07 18.94
CA ILE A 569 -6.74 15.66 18.24
C ILE A 569 -6.43 15.68 16.75
N ALA A 570 -7.35 15.12 15.96
CA ALA A 570 -7.33 15.18 14.51
C ALA A 570 -8.58 15.91 14.00
N THR A 571 -8.58 16.26 12.72
CA THR A 571 -9.68 16.95 12.06
C THR A 571 -10.06 16.23 10.76
N ILE A 572 -11.35 16.26 10.42
CA ILE A 572 -11.88 15.69 9.18
C ILE A 572 -11.92 16.79 8.13
N THR A 573 -11.25 16.54 7.01
CA THR A 573 -11.20 17.47 5.87
C THR A 573 -12.54 17.54 5.13
N ASN A 574 -12.92 18.75 4.75
CA ASN A 574 -13.94 19.08 3.78
C ASN A 574 -13.30 19.11 2.38
N ASN A 575 -14.04 18.65 1.36
CA ASN A 575 -13.66 18.74 -0.07
C ASN A 575 -13.78 20.19 -0.61
N SER A 576 -13.47 21.19 0.21
CA SER A 576 -13.51 22.62 -0.13
C SER A 576 -14.87 23.16 -0.65
N LYS A 577 -16.00 22.53 -0.29
CA LYS A 577 -17.34 22.92 -0.77
C LYS A 577 -18.29 23.34 0.36
N PRO A 578 -19.39 24.06 0.03
CA PRO A 578 -20.45 24.29 0.99
C PRO A 578 -21.13 22.96 1.35
N GLU A 579 -21.10 22.59 2.62
CA GLU A 579 -21.59 21.29 3.08
C GLU A 579 -22.14 21.41 4.51
N THR A 580 -23.26 20.73 4.77
CA THR A 580 -23.79 20.56 6.13
C THR A 580 -23.18 19.30 6.73
N TYR A 581 -22.59 19.43 7.91
CA TYR A 581 -22.08 18.33 8.71
C TYR A 581 -23.01 18.09 9.89
N ASP A 582 -23.50 16.86 10.02
CA ASP A 582 -24.24 16.37 11.16
C ASP A 582 -23.37 15.36 11.91
N VAL A 583 -23.12 15.61 13.20
CA VAL A 583 -22.28 14.77 14.06
C VAL A 583 -23.04 14.38 15.30
N ALA A 584 -23.00 13.11 15.68
CA ALA A 584 -23.66 12.61 16.88
C ALA A 584 -22.83 11.57 17.63
N VAL A 585 -23.16 11.38 18.91
CA VAL A 585 -22.70 10.27 19.74
C VAL A 585 -23.91 9.57 20.36
N LYS A 586 -23.81 8.28 20.61
CA LYS A 586 -24.84 7.50 21.30
C LYS A 586 -24.57 7.46 22.80
N ILE A 587 -25.58 7.77 23.59
CA ILE A 587 -25.52 7.71 25.06
C ILE A 587 -26.39 6.54 25.51
N GLU A 588 -25.76 5.39 25.78
CA GLU A 588 -26.46 4.16 26.19
C GLU A 588 -25.85 3.48 27.42
N SER A 589 -24.89 4.13 28.09
CA SER A 589 -24.30 3.60 29.32
C SER A 589 -25.36 3.44 30.42
N ALA A 590 -25.44 2.26 31.03
CA ALA A 590 -26.36 1.96 32.13
C ALA A 590 -26.21 2.91 33.32
N ALA A 591 -25.02 3.49 33.54
CA ALA A 591 -24.79 4.49 34.58
C ALA A 591 -25.45 5.85 34.28
N MET A 592 -25.76 6.11 33.01
CA MET A 592 -26.38 7.36 32.55
C MET A 592 -27.90 7.24 32.43
N VAL A 593 -28.42 6.04 32.10
CA VAL A 593 -29.87 5.76 32.02
C VAL A 593 -30.60 6.20 33.29
N GLY A 594 -31.73 6.88 33.14
CA GLY A 594 -32.52 7.42 34.27
C GLY A 594 -32.09 8.80 34.77
N ASN A 595 -30.94 9.32 34.32
CA ASN A 595 -30.52 10.71 34.56
C ASN A 595 -30.94 11.64 33.41
N TYR A 596 -30.66 12.94 33.55
CA TYR A 596 -31.10 13.96 32.61
C TYR A 596 -29.91 14.63 31.92
N ILE A 597 -29.96 14.74 30.58
CA ILE A 597 -29.03 15.59 29.81
C ILE A 597 -29.41 17.05 30.08
N LYS A 598 -28.44 17.85 30.55
CA LYS A 598 -28.60 19.28 30.85
C LYS A 598 -28.08 20.17 29.72
N SER A 599 -26.92 19.83 29.16
CA SER A 599 -26.27 20.60 28.10
C SER A 599 -25.49 19.68 27.17
N ILE A 600 -25.24 20.19 25.97
CA ILE A 600 -24.38 19.57 24.95
C ILE A 600 -23.23 20.53 24.68
N THR A 601 -22.00 20.02 24.65
CA THR A 601 -20.80 20.79 24.31
C THR A 601 -20.13 20.17 23.09
N PHE A 602 -19.85 20.99 22.08
CA PHE A 602 -19.18 20.54 20.85
C PHE A 602 -18.06 21.50 20.45
N PRO A 603 -17.00 21.03 19.76
CA PRO A 603 -15.96 21.90 19.24
C PRO A 603 -16.45 22.67 18.01
N LEU A 604 -16.13 23.96 17.94
CA LEU A 604 -16.30 24.80 16.75
C LEU A 604 -14.96 25.42 16.39
N GLN A 605 -14.46 25.14 15.18
CA GLN A 605 -13.14 25.61 14.74
C GLN A 605 -13.11 27.12 14.48
N GLU A 606 -14.16 27.65 13.84
CA GLU A 606 -14.30 29.07 13.57
C GLU A 606 -15.78 29.47 13.45
N THR A 607 -16.07 30.77 13.53
CA THR A 607 -17.43 31.31 13.36
C THR A 607 -17.64 31.98 12.01
N GLU A 608 -16.57 32.35 11.31
CA GLU A 608 -16.65 32.99 9.99
C GLU A 608 -16.89 31.91 8.92
N GLY A 609 -17.81 32.17 7.97
CA GLY A 609 -18.13 31.18 6.95
C GLY A 609 -19.00 30.00 7.42
N VAL A 610 -19.44 29.95 8.69
CA VAL A 610 -20.29 28.89 9.26
C VAL A 610 -21.70 29.40 9.56
N SER A 611 -22.74 28.63 9.23
CA SER A 611 -24.16 28.93 9.44
C SER A 611 -24.94 27.71 9.93
N ASP A 612 -26.25 27.88 10.20
CA ASP A 612 -27.19 26.81 10.57
C ASP A 612 -26.70 25.87 11.68
N ILE A 613 -26.01 26.44 12.67
CA ILE A 613 -25.50 25.68 13.80
C ILE A 613 -26.66 25.29 14.72
N ASN A 614 -26.87 23.99 14.90
CA ASN A 614 -27.90 23.44 15.78
C ASN A 614 -27.30 22.39 16.70
N VAL A 615 -27.76 22.32 17.95
CA VAL A 615 -27.60 21.11 18.78
C VAL A 615 -28.90 20.33 18.79
N PHE A 616 -28.82 19.01 18.83
CA PHE A 616 -30.00 18.17 18.80
C PHE A 616 -29.89 16.95 19.72
N LEU A 617 -31.06 16.45 20.12
CA LEU A 617 -31.24 15.12 20.66
C LEU A 617 -32.17 14.35 19.73
N THR A 618 -31.92 13.06 19.56
CA THR A 618 -32.83 12.20 18.80
C THR A 618 -32.84 10.77 19.30
N SER A 619 -33.99 10.11 19.17
CA SER A 619 -34.13 8.69 19.48
C SER A 619 -33.50 7.82 18.40
N GLN A 620 -33.36 8.35 17.17
CA GLN A 620 -32.87 7.64 15.99
C GLN A 620 -32.22 8.59 15.01
N LEU A 621 -31.17 8.12 14.37
CA LEU A 621 -30.49 8.87 13.34
C LEU A 621 -31.24 8.70 12.00
N ARG A 622 -31.90 9.77 11.54
CA ARG A 622 -32.71 9.76 10.31
C ARG A 622 -32.35 10.94 9.40
N VAL A 623 -32.53 10.71 8.11
CA VAL A 623 -32.37 11.73 7.06
C VAL A 623 -33.70 11.86 6.30
N GLU A 624 -34.27 13.07 6.29
CA GLU A 624 -35.46 13.40 5.50
C GLU A 624 -35.13 14.55 4.55
N ASN A 625 -35.39 14.38 3.24
CA ASN A 625 -35.05 15.37 2.21
C ASN A 625 -33.57 15.83 2.25
N GLY A 626 -32.65 14.90 2.54
CA GLY A 626 -31.20 15.18 2.61
C GLY A 626 -30.76 15.96 3.85
N LYS A 627 -31.59 16.05 4.89
CA LYS A 627 -31.27 16.76 6.14
C LYS A 627 -31.50 15.86 7.36
N ASN A 628 -30.72 16.07 8.40
CA ASN A 628 -30.95 15.46 9.71
C ASN A 628 -32.38 15.75 10.22
N ALA A 629 -33.09 14.69 10.63
CA ALA A 629 -34.49 14.74 11.04
C ALA A 629 -34.66 14.30 12.52
N ALA A 630 -34.06 15.06 13.43
CA ALA A 630 -34.14 14.82 14.87
C ALA A 630 -35.58 14.98 15.43
N ASP A 631 -36.00 14.05 16.30
CA ASP A 631 -37.37 13.95 16.83
C ASP A 631 -37.57 14.42 18.29
N ILE A 632 -36.50 14.74 19.02
CA ILE A 632 -36.60 15.09 20.45
C ILE A 632 -36.37 16.59 20.67
N VAL A 633 -35.16 17.09 20.37
CA VAL A 633 -34.79 18.50 20.56
C VAL A 633 -33.98 18.94 19.36
N VAL A 634 -34.26 20.14 18.86
CA VAL A 634 -33.39 20.89 17.95
C VAL A 634 -33.33 22.33 18.45
N LYS A 635 -32.13 22.83 18.74
CA LYS A 635 -31.91 24.19 19.24
C LYS A 635 -30.85 24.88 18.39
N ASN A 636 -31.25 25.97 17.75
CA ASN A 636 -30.34 26.82 16.99
C ASN A 636 -29.39 27.59 17.92
N VAL A 637 -28.16 27.78 17.46
CA VAL A 637 -27.07 28.39 18.21
C VAL A 637 -26.40 29.43 17.32
N THR A 638 -26.04 30.59 17.88
CA THR A 638 -25.24 31.60 17.20
C THR A 638 -24.03 31.97 18.08
N PRO A 639 -22.95 31.17 18.02
CA PRO A 639 -21.74 31.42 18.81
C PRO A 639 -21.08 32.74 18.42
N THR A 640 -20.60 33.50 19.40
CA THR A 640 -19.87 34.76 19.17
C THR A 640 -18.35 34.57 19.05
N GLN A 641 -17.84 33.37 19.33
CA GLN A 641 -16.44 32.99 19.24
C GLN A 641 -16.32 31.47 19.00
N ALA A 642 -15.17 31.05 18.45
CA ALA A 642 -14.81 29.65 18.28
C ALA A 642 -14.41 28.98 19.62
N GLY A 643 -14.19 27.66 19.57
CA GLY A 643 -13.81 26.83 20.71
C GLY A 643 -14.91 25.83 21.12
N TYR A 644 -14.90 25.38 22.37
CA TYR A 644 -15.94 24.50 22.89
C TYR A 644 -17.22 25.30 23.19
N ILE A 645 -18.28 25.02 22.44
CA ILE A 645 -19.57 25.69 22.56
C ILE A 645 -20.49 24.83 23.42
N THR A 646 -20.82 25.32 24.62
CA THR A 646 -21.78 24.66 25.52
C THR A 646 -23.17 25.26 25.34
N VAL A 647 -24.16 24.40 25.10
CA VAL A 647 -25.55 24.79 24.91
C VAL A 647 -26.43 24.11 25.94
N GLU A 648 -27.00 24.91 26.86
CA GLU A 648 -27.99 24.41 27.83
C GLU A 648 -29.33 24.13 27.15
N LEU A 649 -29.95 22.99 27.48
CA LEU A 649 -31.29 22.65 27.04
C LEU A 649 -32.34 23.46 27.82
N GLU A 650 -33.43 23.88 27.17
CA GLU A 650 -34.51 24.60 27.86
C GLU A 650 -35.16 23.76 28.97
N LYS A 651 -35.22 22.46 28.75
CA LYS A 651 -35.64 21.45 29.72
C LYS A 651 -34.67 20.28 29.65
N PRO A 652 -34.11 19.83 30.79
CA PRO A 652 -33.29 18.63 30.83
C PRO A 652 -34.05 17.40 30.29
N TYR A 653 -33.36 16.52 29.56
CA TYR A 653 -33.97 15.37 28.88
C TYR A 653 -33.60 14.03 29.55
N LEU A 654 -34.60 13.22 29.90
CA LEU A 654 -34.40 11.91 30.52
C LEU A 654 -33.76 10.92 29.55
N ILE A 655 -32.65 10.29 29.95
CA ILE A 655 -31.99 9.23 29.17
C ILE A 655 -32.79 7.92 29.36
N PRO A 656 -33.43 7.37 28.31
CA PRO A 656 -34.23 6.15 28.41
C PRO A 656 -33.34 4.89 28.42
N GLU A 657 -33.93 3.74 28.72
CA GLU A 657 -33.22 2.43 28.74
C GLU A 657 -32.58 2.06 27.40
N GLY A 658 -33.20 2.48 26.27
CA GLY A 658 -32.64 2.29 24.92
C GLY A 658 -31.59 3.32 24.50
N GLY A 659 -31.21 4.24 25.39
CA GLY A 659 -30.27 5.34 25.11
C GLY A 659 -30.87 6.47 24.27
N VAL A 660 -30.05 7.48 23.99
CA VAL A 660 -30.39 8.64 23.15
C VAL A 660 -29.15 9.13 22.41
N TYR A 661 -29.34 9.69 21.22
CA TYR A 661 -28.27 10.36 20.48
C TYR A 661 -28.23 11.84 20.83
N ALA A 662 -27.02 12.35 21.05
CA ALA A 662 -26.76 13.77 21.21
C ALA A 662 -25.79 14.23 20.11
N GLY A 663 -26.09 15.35 19.48
CA GLY A 663 -25.33 15.80 18.33
C GLY A 663 -25.40 17.29 18.06
N TYR A 664 -24.67 17.69 17.03
CA TYR A 664 -24.70 19.02 16.45
C TYR A 664 -24.71 18.95 14.94
N SER A 665 -25.31 19.96 14.32
CA SER A 665 -25.32 20.22 12.89
C SER A 665 -24.68 21.57 12.64
N LEU A 666 -23.89 21.72 11.59
CA LEU A 666 -23.39 23.02 11.13
C LEU A 666 -23.27 23.03 9.61
N THR A 667 -23.41 24.20 9.00
CA THR A 667 -23.22 24.37 7.55
C THR A 667 -22.00 25.22 7.29
N ILE A 668 -21.04 24.68 6.55
CA ILE A 668 -19.93 25.45 5.99
C ILE A 668 -20.43 26.11 4.70
N ASN A 669 -20.35 27.44 4.63
CA ASN A 669 -20.84 28.20 3.46
C ASN A 669 -19.77 28.34 2.37
N ASN A 670 -18.50 28.29 2.74
CA ASN A 670 -17.33 28.19 1.87
C ASN A 670 -16.14 27.67 2.70
N ALA A 671 -15.19 27.01 2.07
CA ALA A 671 -14.05 26.39 2.74
C ALA A 671 -12.72 27.04 2.33
N GLU A 672 -12.70 28.38 2.27
CA GLU A 672 -11.51 29.14 1.89
C GLU A 672 -10.43 29.16 3.00
N SER A 673 -10.83 29.01 4.26
CA SER A 673 -9.93 28.91 5.42
C SER A 673 -9.63 27.44 5.77
N GLU A 674 -8.45 27.21 6.35
CA GLU A 674 -8.02 25.87 6.79
C GLU A 674 -8.98 25.24 7.81
N ALA A 675 -9.59 26.04 8.69
CA ALA A 675 -10.56 25.58 9.68
C ALA A 675 -11.91 25.17 9.06
N ASN A 676 -12.46 25.94 8.11
CA ASN A 676 -13.65 25.55 7.35
C ASN A 676 -13.38 24.40 6.37
N ALA A 677 -12.13 24.24 5.93
CA ALA A 677 -11.68 23.06 5.21
C ALA A 677 -11.51 21.83 6.12
N GLN A 678 -11.64 21.97 7.45
CA GLN A 678 -11.47 20.89 8.42
C GLN A 678 -12.47 21.00 9.61
N PRO A 679 -13.79 20.99 9.35
CA PRO A 679 -14.77 21.52 10.28
C PRO A 679 -15.08 20.61 11.48
N VAL A 680 -14.81 19.31 11.37
CA VAL A 680 -15.12 18.32 12.43
C VAL A 680 -13.83 17.90 13.14
N ALA A 681 -13.80 18.04 14.47
CA ALA A 681 -12.69 17.60 15.31
C ALA A 681 -12.98 16.28 16.02
N ILE A 682 -11.97 15.41 16.07
CA ILE A 682 -12.03 14.07 16.66
C ILE A 682 -10.79 13.79 17.53
N CYS A 683 -10.87 12.77 18.38
CA CYS A 683 -9.69 12.17 19.01
C CYS A 683 -9.32 10.84 18.36
N ASP A 684 -8.04 10.46 18.40
CA ASP A 684 -7.45 9.25 17.82
C ASP A 684 -7.76 7.94 18.59
N LYS A 685 -8.95 7.86 19.21
CA LYS A 685 -9.44 6.70 19.94
C LYS A 685 -10.80 6.29 19.41
N PRO A 686 -10.87 5.33 18.47
CA PRO A 686 -12.15 4.82 18.00
C PRO A 686 -12.88 4.12 19.15
N ALA A 687 -14.17 4.38 19.27
CA ALA A 687 -15.05 3.68 20.18
C ALA A 687 -16.42 3.60 19.53
N GLN A 688 -16.96 2.38 19.39
CA GLN A 688 -18.28 2.16 18.82
C GLN A 688 -19.34 3.06 19.48
N GLY A 689 -20.16 3.70 18.65
CA GLY A 689 -21.16 4.67 19.09
C GLY A 689 -20.61 6.07 19.40
N GLY A 690 -19.30 6.26 19.32
CA GLY A 690 -18.59 7.48 19.68
C GLY A 690 -18.49 8.53 18.58
N PHE A 691 -18.77 8.16 17.33
CA PHE A 691 -18.75 9.10 16.22
C PHE A 691 -19.67 8.67 15.08
N TYR A 692 -20.87 9.24 15.06
CA TYR A 692 -21.77 9.16 13.92
C TYR A 692 -21.61 10.40 13.05
N MET A 693 -21.62 10.22 11.73
CA MET A 693 -21.60 11.32 10.77
C MET A 693 -22.65 11.12 9.67
N HIS A 694 -23.29 12.22 9.29
CA HIS A 694 -24.01 12.41 8.05
C HIS A 694 -23.58 13.76 7.47
N THR A 695 -23.53 13.86 6.14
CA THR A 695 -23.30 15.14 5.48
C THR A 695 -24.25 15.32 4.31
N SER A 696 -24.45 16.56 3.88
CA SER A 696 -25.39 16.84 2.79
C SER A 696 -24.97 16.27 1.42
N ASP A 697 -23.73 15.81 1.25
CA ASP A 697 -23.21 15.38 -0.05
C ASP A 697 -22.22 14.20 0.02
N GLY A 698 -21.27 14.19 0.98
CA GLY A 698 -20.37 13.06 1.19
C GLY A 698 -21.04 11.82 1.80
N PHE A 699 -21.50 11.94 3.05
CA PHE A 699 -22.11 10.86 3.85
C PHE A 699 -23.64 10.93 3.76
N LEU A 700 -24.20 10.31 2.73
CA LEU A 700 -25.62 10.45 2.36
C LEU A 700 -26.62 9.82 3.35
N LYS A 701 -26.11 9.11 4.35
CA LYS A 701 -26.87 8.59 5.49
C LYS A 701 -26.00 8.64 6.74
N TRP A 702 -26.64 8.50 7.89
CA TRP A 702 -25.95 8.33 9.16
C TRP A 702 -25.16 7.03 9.19
N LEU A 703 -23.87 7.14 9.50
CA LEU A 703 -22.96 6.01 9.67
C LEU A 703 -22.19 6.18 10.98
N ASP A 704 -21.97 5.07 11.72
CA ASP A 704 -20.93 5.03 12.74
C ASP A 704 -19.57 4.95 12.03
N VAL A 705 -18.83 6.05 12.07
CA VAL A 705 -17.56 6.22 11.37
C VAL A 705 -16.37 6.09 12.33
N SER A 706 -16.59 5.63 13.56
CA SER A 706 -15.54 5.57 14.58
C SER A 706 -14.34 4.74 14.15
N GLU A 707 -14.56 3.49 13.76
CA GLU A 707 -13.48 2.60 13.30
C GLU A 707 -12.90 3.08 11.96
N GLY A 708 -13.77 3.47 11.00
CA GLY A 708 -13.36 3.86 9.65
C GLY A 708 -12.50 5.12 9.58
N LEU A 709 -12.74 6.09 10.49
CA LEU A 709 -11.94 7.31 10.60
C LEU A 709 -10.94 7.28 11.78
N GLY A 710 -10.82 6.13 12.46
CA GLY A 710 -9.85 5.90 13.52
C GLY A 710 -10.03 6.82 14.74
N GLY A 711 -11.26 7.21 15.08
CA GLY A 711 -11.49 8.18 16.15
C GLY A 711 -12.90 8.34 16.69
N SER A 712 -13.02 9.14 17.75
CA SER A 712 -14.30 9.49 18.39
C SER A 712 -14.56 11.00 18.34
N SER A 713 -15.83 11.39 18.35
CA SER A 713 -16.21 12.80 18.42
C SER A 713 -15.73 13.43 19.74
N LEU A 714 -15.28 14.69 19.68
CA LEU A 714 -14.99 15.48 20.88
C LEU A 714 -16.25 16.04 21.57
N LEU A 715 -17.45 15.71 21.06
CA LEU A 715 -18.71 16.10 21.70
C LEU A 715 -18.81 15.51 23.11
N THR A 716 -19.27 16.35 24.04
CA THR A 716 -19.59 15.93 25.41
C THR A 716 -20.99 16.40 25.81
N VAL A 717 -21.57 15.75 26.80
CA VAL A 717 -22.86 16.11 27.39
C VAL A 717 -22.74 16.18 28.89
N ASP A 718 -23.34 17.20 29.51
CA ASP A 718 -23.45 17.24 30.97
C ASP A 718 -24.74 16.55 31.39
N ILE A 719 -24.59 15.56 32.27
CA ILE A 719 -25.69 14.74 32.79
C ILE A 719 -25.88 15.05 34.27
N VAL A 720 -27.13 15.28 34.67
CA VAL A 720 -27.54 15.63 36.04
C VAL A 720 -28.71 14.77 36.48
N GLY A 721 -28.77 14.46 37.77
CA GLY A 721 -29.93 13.78 38.35
C GLY A 721 -29.59 13.18 39.70
N SER A 722 -30.63 12.81 40.45
CA SER A 722 -30.48 12.20 41.77
C SER A 722 -29.73 10.86 41.80
N THR A 723 -29.60 10.19 40.65
CA THR A 723 -28.86 8.93 40.49
C THR A 723 -27.41 9.13 40.04
N VAL A 724 -26.98 10.36 39.71
CA VAL A 724 -25.57 10.67 39.48
C VAL A 724 -24.82 10.56 40.80
N LYS A 725 -23.88 9.62 40.86
CA LYS A 725 -23.06 9.37 42.05
C LYS A 725 -22.12 10.54 42.30
N SER A 726 -21.89 10.88 43.57
CA SER A 726 -21.01 12.01 43.91
C SER A 726 -19.55 11.59 43.91
N ASP A 727 -19.20 10.63 44.76
CA ASP A 727 -17.83 10.14 44.99
C ASP A 727 -17.75 8.66 44.58
N ALA A 728 -17.57 8.41 43.27
CA ALA A 728 -17.62 7.06 42.68
C ALA A 728 -16.48 6.79 41.70
N VAL A 729 -15.81 5.65 41.84
CA VAL A 729 -14.84 5.12 40.87
C VAL A 729 -14.99 3.61 40.74
N VAL A 730 -14.59 3.07 39.60
CA VAL A 730 -14.43 1.61 39.38
C VAL A 730 -12.97 1.26 39.13
N ILE A 731 -12.63 0.00 39.39
CA ILE A 731 -11.34 -0.56 38.98
C ILE A 731 -11.57 -1.22 37.62
N ALA A 732 -10.79 -0.84 36.62
CA ALA A 732 -10.88 -1.46 35.30
C ALA A 732 -10.39 -2.91 35.37
N ASP A 733 -10.90 -3.75 34.46
CA ASP A 733 -10.42 -5.11 34.31
C ASP A 733 -8.92 -5.13 33.96
N SER A 734 -8.25 -6.20 34.36
CA SER A 734 -6.80 -6.38 34.19
C SER A 734 -6.50 -7.80 33.75
N GLU A 735 -5.41 -7.97 33.01
CA GLU A 735 -4.95 -9.26 32.52
C GLU A 735 -4.46 -10.17 33.64
N SER A 736 -4.38 -11.46 33.33
CA SER A 736 -3.84 -12.48 34.25
C SER A 736 -2.42 -12.13 34.69
N GLN A 737 -2.15 -12.29 35.98
CA GLN A 737 -0.85 -12.00 36.57
C GLN A 737 -0.09 -13.30 36.85
N TYR A 738 1.21 -13.26 36.59
CA TYR A 738 2.12 -14.40 36.71
C TYR A 738 3.29 -13.99 37.61
N VAL A 739 3.41 -14.62 38.78
CA VAL A 739 4.38 -14.21 39.81
C VAL A 739 5.11 -15.41 40.39
N LYS A 740 6.26 -15.18 41.00
CA LYS A 740 7.06 -16.23 41.64
C LYS A 740 6.72 -16.37 43.12
N ALA A 741 6.59 -17.60 43.59
CA ALA A 741 6.35 -17.92 44.99
C ALA A 741 7.47 -17.37 45.88
N GLY A 742 7.09 -16.73 46.99
CA GLY A 742 8.01 -16.13 47.95
C GLY A 742 8.54 -14.74 47.59
N GLU A 743 8.11 -14.15 46.47
CA GLU A 743 8.52 -12.81 46.04
C GLU A 743 7.31 -11.83 46.03
N ALA A 744 7.53 -10.61 46.52
CA ALA A 744 6.54 -9.53 46.43
C ALA A 744 6.50 -8.95 45.02
N PHE A 745 5.36 -8.43 44.59
CA PHE A 745 5.19 -7.86 43.24
C PHE A 745 4.35 -6.58 43.27
N THR A 746 4.38 -5.83 42.17
CA THR A 746 3.59 -4.60 42.00
C THR A 746 2.55 -4.80 40.91
N LEU A 747 1.29 -4.53 41.22
CA LEU A 747 0.17 -4.57 40.28
C LEU A 747 -0.18 -3.15 39.80
N PRO A 748 -0.13 -2.85 38.50
CA PRO A 748 -0.75 -1.63 37.97
C PRO A 748 -2.27 -1.76 37.99
N VAL A 749 -2.95 -0.79 38.60
CA VAL A 749 -4.41 -0.76 38.74
C VAL A 749 -4.95 0.52 38.09
N THR A 750 -5.80 0.37 37.07
CA THR A 750 -6.47 1.50 36.41
C THR A 750 -7.77 1.83 37.13
N ILE A 751 -7.87 3.07 37.60
CA ILE A 751 -9.04 3.64 38.28
C ILE A 751 -9.80 4.49 37.28
N VAL A 752 -11.11 4.31 37.18
CA VAL A 752 -11.99 5.01 36.23
C VAL A 752 -13.08 5.77 36.98
N ASN A 753 -13.25 7.06 36.66
CA ASN A 753 -14.19 7.95 37.34
C ASN A 753 -15.64 7.71 36.89
N TYR A 754 -16.52 7.55 37.87
CA TYR A 754 -17.97 7.40 37.73
C TYR A 754 -18.73 8.48 38.52
N GLY A 755 -18.02 9.36 39.24
CA GLY A 755 -18.58 10.35 40.15
C GLY A 755 -18.52 11.78 39.63
N GLY A 756 -19.56 12.56 39.93
CA GLY A 756 -19.66 13.97 39.54
C GLY A 756 -18.75 14.94 40.33
N ASN A 757 -18.10 14.51 41.41
CA ASN A 757 -17.07 15.31 42.08
C ASN A 757 -15.65 15.08 41.50
N GLY A 758 -15.47 14.07 40.63
CA GLY A 758 -14.15 13.54 40.30
C GLY A 758 -13.45 12.92 41.52
N ALA A 759 -12.14 12.71 41.42
CA ALA A 759 -11.35 12.11 42.49
C ALA A 759 -10.01 12.83 42.70
N THR A 760 -9.73 13.19 43.94
CA THR A 760 -8.43 13.69 44.42
C THR A 760 -7.68 12.65 45.25
N SER A 761 -8.40 11.68 45.81
CA SER A 761 -7.85 10.53 46.52
C SER A 761 -8.77 9.32 46.36
N VAL A 762 -8.16 8.15 46.23
CA VAL A 762 -8.86 6.86 46.13
C VAL A 762 -8.16 5.85 47.03
N ASN A 763 -8.94 5.15 47.85
CA ASN A 763 -8.49 3.99 48.60
C ASN A 763 -8.73 2.73 47.77
N VAL A 764 -7.68 1.96 47.51
CA VAL A 764 -7.75 0.70 46.76
C VAL A 764 -7.36 -0.42 47.71
N ALA A 765 -8.28 -1.38 47.87
CA ALA A 765 -8.09 -2.57 48.68
C ALA A 765 -7.88 -3.80 47.80
N TYR A 766 -7.08 -4.74 48.29
CA TYR A 766 -6.94 -6.07 47.70
C TYR A 766 -7.15 -7.20 48.70
N GLU A 767 -7.49 -8.38 48.19
CA GLU A 767 -7.55 -9.64 48.94
C GLU A 767 -7.00 -10.79 48.08
N VAL A 768 -6.00 -11.52 48.59
CA VAL A 768 -5.46 -12.72 47.93
C VAL A 768 -4.73 -13.61 48.93
N ALA A 769 -4.92 -14.93 48.88
CA ALA A 769 -4.19 -15.90 49.72
C ALA A 769 -4.21 -15.57 51.24
N GLY A 770 -5.29 -14.98 51.75
CA GLY A 770 -5.42 -14.53 53.15
C GLY A 770 -4.68 -13.24 53.50
N LEU A 771 -4.00 -12.61 52.52
CA LEU A 771 -3.43 -11.27 52.61
C LEU A 771 -4.46 -10.24 52.17
N SER A 772 -4.46 -9.09 52.84
CA SER A 772 -5.29 -7.95 52.46
C SER A 772 -4.67 -6.64 52.93
N ASP A 773 -4.83 -5.59 52.15
CA ASP A 773 -4.51 -4.22 52.54
C ASP A 773 -5.51 -3.24 51.92
N ASP A 774 -5.59 -2.03 52.45
CA ASP A 774 -6.39 -0.91 51.91
C ASP A 774 -5.52 0.35 51.91
N LYS A 775 -5.03 0.71 50.72
CA LYS A 775 -4.03 1.77 50.54
C LYS A 775 -4.64 2.98 49.85
N GLN A 776 -4.39 4.16 50.40
CA GLN A 776 -4.81 5.43 49.80
C GLN A 776 -3.78 5.91 48.77
N PHE A 777 -4.29 6.34 47.61
CA PHE A 777 -3.54 6.97 46.54
C PHE A 777 -4.07 8.38 46.29
N ASN A 778 -3.17 9.33 46.05
CA ASN A 778 -3.53 10.64 45.53
C ASN A 778 -3.68 10.54 44.01
N VAL A 779 -4.81 10.99 43.49
CA VAL A 779 -5.14 10.95 42.06
C VAL A 779 -5.66 12.31 41.61
N SER A 780 -5.78 12.52 40.30
CA SER A 780 -6.36 13.75 39.74
C SER A 780 -7.30 13.39 38.62
N LEU A 781 -8.55 13.07 38.97
CA LEU A 781 -9.64 12.79 38.02
C LEU A 781 -10.67 13.91 38.08
N ASN A 782 -11.04 14.46 36.92
CA ASN A 782 -12.13 15.44 36.80
C ASN A 782 -13.50 14.76 36.90
N ASN A 783 -14.60 15.52 36.79
CA ASN A 783 -15.98 15.01 36.85
C ASN A 783 -16.45 14.38 35.53
N ARG A 784 -15.55 13.88 34.69
CA ARG A 784 -15.90 13.22 33.44
C ARG A 784 -16.07 11.72 33.66
N PHE A 785 -17.13 11.15 33.11
CA PHE A 785 -17.36 9.71 33.11
C PHE A 785 -16.29 9.02 32.26
N GLY A 786 -15.66 7.99 32.79
CA GLY A 786 -14.63 7.25 32.07
C GLY A 786 -13.22 7.85 32.14
N ALA A 787 -13.03 9.03 32.74
CA ALA A 787 -11.70 9.58 32.99
C ALA A 787 -10.90 8.65 33.90
N SER A 788 -9.65 8.35 33.55
CA SER A 788 -8.89 7.28 34.19
C SER A 788 -7.46 7.64 34.55
N THR A 789 -6.91 6.95 35.54
CA THR A 789 -5.49 7.02 35.92
C THR A 789 -5.01 5.65 36.42
N THR A 790 -3.71 5.40 36.39
CA THR A 790 -3.12 4.14 36.86
C THR A 790 -2.29 4.34 38.10
N VAL A 791 -2.55 3.55 39.13
CA VAL A 791 -1.76 3.50 40.37
C VAL A 791 -1.03 2.17 40.50
N LYS A 792 0.04 2.12 41.30
CA LYS A 792 0.83 0.91 41.52
C LYS A 792 0.56 0.36 42.92
N LEU A 793 -0.07 -0.81 42.99
CA LEU A 793 -0.43 -1.51 44.22
C LEU A 793 0.64 -2.56 44.57
N GLU A 794 1.20 -2.51 45.77
CA GLU A 794 2.23 -3.45 46.22
C GLU A 794 1.57 -4.66 46.90
N ILE A 795 1.85 -5.86 46.38
CA ILE A 795 1.34 -7.12 46.91
C ILE A 795 2.50 -7.88 47.57
N PRO A 796 2.42 -8.22 48.87
CA PRO A 796 3.45 -8.99 49.56
C PRO A 796 3.64 -10.39 48.97
N ALA A 797 4.77 -11.02 49.32
CA ALA A 797 5.11 -12.36 48.88
C ALA A 797 4.05 -13.41 49.28
N ILE A 798 3.58 -14.19 48.30
CA ILE A 798 2.72 -15.36 48.51
C ILE A 798 3.61 -16.60 48.55
N ALA A 799 3.60 -17.33 49.67
CA ALA A 799 4.55 -18.43 49.90
C ALA A 799 4.26 -19.68 49.06
N ASP A 800 2.98 -20.03 48.90
CA ASP A 800 2.58 -21.28 48.26
C ASP A 800 2.26 -21.06 46.78
N ALA A 801 2.88 -21.86 45.90
CA ALA A 801 2.53 -21.89 44.48
C ALA A 801 1.12 -22.44 44.28
N GLY A 802 0.39 -21.88 43.30
CA GLY A 802 -0.98 -22.23 42.98
C GLY A 802 -1.68 -21.13 42.18
N ASN A 803 -2.92 -21.42 41.78
CA ASN A 803 -3.80 -20.45 41.15
C ASN A 803 -4.68 -19.78 42.20
N TYR A 804 -4.69 -18.45 42.21
CA TYR A 804 -5.45 -17.60 43.10
C TYR A 804 -6.33 -16.64 42.29
N SER A 805 -7.34 -16.07 42.95
CA SER A 805 -8.10 -14.92 42.45
C SER A 805 -7.72 -13.71 43.31
N LEU A 806 -7.07 -12.72 42.71
CA LEU A 806 -6.70 -11.46 43.35
C LEU A 806 -7.89 -10.51 43.19
N LYS A 807 -8.58 -10.22 44.29
CA LYS A 807 -9.74 -9.32 44.29
C LYS A 807 -9.27 -7.92 44.56
N VAL A 808 -9.55 -6.98 43.67
CA VAL A 808 -9.18 -5.56 43.81
C VAL A 808 -10.45 -4.70 43.77
N LYS A 809 -10.56 -3.71 44.66
CA LYS A 809 -11.70 -2.79 44.68
C LYS A 809 -11.31 -1.41 45.21
N ALA A 810 -12.02 -0.38 44.77
CA ALA A 810 -11.96 0.93 45.41
C ALA A 810 -12.94 0.98 46.60
N THR A 811 -12.45 1.32 47.79
CA THR A 811 -13.26 1.37 49.03
C THR A 811 -13.71 2.78 49.38
N LYS A 812 -12.88 3.79 49.10
CA LYS A 812 -13.19 5.21 49.37
C LYS A 812 -12.74 6.11 48.23
N VAL A 813 -13.50 7.19 48.03
CA VAL A 813 -13.21 8.27 47.09
C VAL A 813 -13.34 9.60 47.84
N ASN A 814 -12.33 10.47 47.76
CA ASN A 814 -12.30 11.75 48.48
C ASN A 814 -12.55 11.62 50.00
N GLY A 815 -12.13 10.49 50.59
CA GLY A 815 -12.30 10.19 52.01
C GLY A 815 -13.68 9.67 52.44
N LYS A 816 -14.64 9.52 51.51
CA LYS A 816 -15.97 8.91 51.74
C LYS A 816 -16.05 7.53 51.13
N ASP A 817 -17.02 6.72 51.57
CA ASP A 817 -17.27 5.40 50.98
C ASP A 817 -17.57 5.52 49.48
N ASN A 818 -16.97 4.62 48.68
CA ASN A 818 -17.18 4.60 47.24
C ASN A 818 -18.64 4.25 46.93
N GLU A 819 -19.34 5.13 46.21
CA GLU A 819 -20.75 4.94 45.84
C GLU A 819 -20.94 3.90 44.72
N GLU A 820 -19.85 3.43 44.12
CA GLU A 820 -19.83 2.34 43.14
C GLU A 820 -19.11 1.12 43.70
N VAL A 821 -19.84 0.02 43.91
CA VAL A 821 -19.24 -1.20 44.44
C VAL A 821 -18.88 -2.10 43.26
N ASN A 822 -17.62 -2.02 42.83
CA ASN A 822 -17.03 -2.89 41.83
C ASN A 822 -15.83 -3.64 42.44
N VAL A 823 -15.78 -4.95 42.20
CA VAL A 823 -14.65 -5.80 42.56
C VAL A 823 -14.15 -6.44 41.28
N THR A 824 -12.91 -6.15 40.91
CA THR A 824 -12.21 -6.78 39.81
C THR A 824 -11.53 -8.05 40.33
N GLU A 825 -11.85 -9.20 39.73
CA GLU A 825 -11.18 -10.46 40.03
C GLU A 825 -10.10 -10.72 38.99
N ILE A 826 -8.84 -10.61 39.39
CA ILE A 826 -7.68 -10.80 38.51
C ILE A 826 -7.16 -12.22 38.73
N PRO A 827 -7.11 -13.08 37.69
CA PRO A 827 -6.46 -14.39 37.80
C PRO A 827 -4.98 -14.21 38.14
N LEU A 828 -4.51 -14.86 39.20
CA LEU A 828 -3.12 -14.80 39.66
C LEU A 828 -2.53 -16.21 39.73
N ALA A 829 -1.56 -16.51 38.88
CA ALA A 829 -0.77 -17.74 38.94
C ALA A 829 0.53 -17.48 39.71
N VAL A 830 0.64 -18.07 40.91
CA VAL A 830 1.87 -18.06 41.72
C VAL A 830 2.64 -19.34 41.39
N MET A 831 3.81 -19.22 40.80
CA MET A 831 4.60 -20.35 40.30
C MET A 831 5.88 -20.55 41.11
N LYS A 832 6.35 -21.80 41.22
CA LYS A 832 7.65 -22.06 41.85
C LYS A 832 8.79 -21.50 41.02
N THR A 833 8.69 -21.68 39.71
CA THR A 833 9.61 -21.16 38.71
C THR A 833 8.84 -20.19 37.83
N LEU A 834 9.27 -18.94 37.74
CA LEU A 834 8.74 -17.97 36.78
C LEU A 834 9.72 -17.91 35.61
N PRO A 835 9.35 -18.39 34.41
CA PRO A 835 10.23 -18.31 33.25
C PRO A 835 10.64 -16.88 32.92
N LYS A 836 11.92 -16.67 32.59
CA LYS A 836 12.36 -15.40 32.03
C LYS A 836 12.01 -15.36 30.54
N LYS A 837 11.06 -14.51 30.15
CA LYS A 837 10.81 -14.18 28.74
C LYS A 837 12.04 -13.47 28.18
N ARG A 838 12.55 -13.99 27.06
CA ARG A 838 13.55 -13.33 26.23
C ARG A 838 12.98 -13.27 24.83
N THR A 839 12.63 -12.06 24.42
CA THR A 839 12.10 -11.80 23.09
C THR A 839 13.17 -12.06 22.03
N LEU A 840 12.76 -12.74 20.97
CA LEU A 840 13.53 -12.88 19.74
C LEU A 840 13.28 -11.66 18.85
N LEU A 841 14.36 -11.06 18.35
CA LEU A 841 14.33 -10.14 17.22
C LEU A 841 15.14 -10.74 16.08
N GLU A 842 14.47 -11.10 15.00
CA GLU A 842 15.08 -11.52 13.74
C GLU A 842 15.12 -10.33 12.80
N GLU A 843 16.31 -9.84 12.46
CA GLU A 843 16.53 -8.80 11.44
C GLU A 843 16.83 -9.46 10.09
N TYR A 844 16.30 -8.88 9.02
CA TYR A 844 16.58 -9.25 7.65
C TYR A 844 17.28 -8.07 6.97
N THR A 845 18.46 -8.33 6.41
CA THR A 845 19.40 -7.26 6.01
C THR A 845 20.25 -7.62 4.80
N GLY A 846 21.11 -6.69 4.39
CA GLY A 846 22.12 -6.92 3.36
C GLY A 846 23.12 -5.77 3.26
N THR A 847 24.37 -6.09 2.93
CA THR A 847 25.43 -5.09 2.75
C THR A 847 25.15 -4.11 1.60
N TRP A 848 24.40 -4.53 0.59
CA TRP A 848 23.96 -3.69 -0.53
C TRP A 848 22.81 -2.72 -0.18
N CYS A 849 22.16 -2.88 0.97
CA CYS A 849 20.96 -2.13 1.35
C CYS A 849 21.33 -0.81 2.05
N GLY A 850 20.98 0.33 1.44
CA GLY A 850 21.34 1.65 1.95
C GLY A 850 20.64 2.09 3.24
N TRP A 851 19.48 1.51 3.55
CA TRP A 851 18.71 1.78 4.78
C TRP A 851 19.10 0.86 5.93
N CYS A 852 19.71 -0.29 5.64
CA CYS A 852 20.10 -1.31 6.60
C CYS A 852 21.12 -0.89 7.67
N PRO A 853 21.93 0.19 7.52
CA PRO A 853 22.69 0.75 8.64
C PRO A 853 21.87 0.98 9.91
N ARG A 854 20.58 1.33 9.80
CA ARG A 854 19.75 1.52 10.99
C ARG A 854 19.49 0.20 11.72
N GLY A 855 19.23 -0.89 10.99
CA GLY A 855 19.07 -2.22 11.57
C GLY A 855 20.36 -2.70 12.24
N TYR A 856 21.50 -2.53 11.57
CA TYR A 856 22.83 -2.75 12.16
C TYR A 856 22.99 -2.00 13.49
N VAL A 857 22.70 -0.69 13.52
CA VAL A 857 22.82 0.10 14.76
C VAL A 857 21.82 -0.35 15.82
N GLY A 858 20.59 -0.67 15.43
CA GLY A 858 19.55 -1.19 16.30
C GLY A 858 20.03 -2.43 17.04
N LEU A 859 20.49 -3.45 16.31
CA LEU A 859 20.97 -4.70 16.88
C LEU A 859 22.24 -4.50 17.73
N GLU A 860 23.25 -3.77 17.23
CA GLU A 860 24.49 -3.52 17.98
C GLU A 860 24.22 -2.78 19.30
N LYS A 861 23.30 -1.81 19.29
CA LYS A 861 22.94 -1.07 20.52
C LYS A 861 22.08 -1.87 21.46
N LEU A 862 21.17 -2.70 20.94
CA LEU A 862 20.43 -3.65 21.78
C LEU A 862 21.37 -4.67 22.44
N ALA A 863 22.36 -5.19 21.70
CA ALA A 863 23.36 -6.11 22.23
C ALA A 863 24.28 -5.43 23.28
N GLU A 864 24.67 -4.17 23.07
CA GLU A 864 25.48 -3.40 24.02
C GLU A 864 24.71 -3.08 25.31
N LEU A 865 23.46 -2.61 25.19
CA LEU A 865 22.67 -2.14 26.33
C LEU A 865 22.00 -3.29 27.09
N TYR A 866 21.63 -4.36 26.39
CA TYR A 866 20.79 -5.44 26.90
C TYR A 866 21.28 -6.84 26.49
N PRO A 867 22.55 -7.20 26.77
CA PRO A 867 23.19 -8.42 26.25
C PRO A 867 22.47 -9.72 26.61
N ASP A 868 21.80 -9.75 27.78
CA ASP A 868 21.15 -10.93 28.38
C ASP A 868 19.61 -10.86 28.39
N GLU A 869 19.01 -9.82 27.82
CA GLU A 869 17.54 -9.62 27.80
C GLU A 869 16.90 -10.06 26.48
N TYR A 870 17.62 -9.93 25.37
CA TYR A 870 17.10 -10.20 24.02
C TYR A 870 17.94 -11.23 23.27
N VAL A 871 17.25 -12.02 22.45
CA VAL A 871 17.88 -12.91 21.48
C VAL A 871 17.82 -12.21 20.13
N LEU A 872 18.98 -11.88 19.57
CA LEU A 872 19.09 -11.17 18.31
C LEU A 872 19.63 -12.13 17.26
N VAL A 873 19.10 -12.06 16.05
CA VAL A 873 19.56 -12.84 14.90
C VAL A 873 19.47 -11.94 13.67
N SER A 874 20.52 -11.90 12.85
CA SER A 874 20.50 -11.18 11.57
C SER A 874 20.65 -12.16 10.40
N TYR A 875 19.70 -12.11 9.47
CA TYR A 875 19.68 -12.87 8.23
C TYR A 875 20.07 -11.96 7.06
N HIS A 876 21.20 -12.28 6.44
CA HIS A 876 21.67 -11.56 5.27
C HIS A 876 21.06 -12.13 3.98
N ASN A 877 20.77 -11.25 3.02
CA ASN A 877 20.31 -11.61 1.68
C ASN A 877 21.27 -11.09 0.59
N SER A 878 21.47 -11.89 -0.47
CA SER A 878 22.21 -11.51 -1.67
C SER A 878 23.60 -10.89 -1.40
N ASP A 879 24.30 -11.34 -0.36
CA ASP A 879 25.67 -10.95 -0.06
C ASP A 879 26.51 -12.13 0.48
N ASP A 880 27.78 -11.86 0.82
CA ASP A 880 28.73 -12.91 1.23
C ASP A 880 28.34 -13.64 2.54
N MET A 881 27.42 -13.09 3.33
CA MET A 881 26.92 -13.67 4.57
C MET A 881 25.57 -14.40 4.39
N GLU A 882 25.01 -14.43 3.19
CA GLU A 882 23.74 -15.09 2.89
C GLU A 882 23.85 -16.63 3.03
N ILE A 883 23.05 -17.22 3.91
CA ILE A 883 22.97 -18.69 4.08
C ILE A 883 21.75 -19.33 3.43
N MET A 884 20.76 -18.51 3.06
CA MET A 884 19.50 -18.93 2.46
C MET A 884 18.90 -17.83 1.61
N PRO A 885 18.20 -18.16 0.51
CA PRO A 885 17.47 -17.16 -0.24
C PRO A 885 16.23 -16.68 0.55
N SER A 886 15.77 -15.46 0.29
CA SER A 886 14.69 -14.82 1.04
C SER A 886 13.37 -15.60 1.06
N SER A 887 13.12 -16.47 0.07
CA SER A 887 11.93 -17.34 0.03
C SER A 887 11.92 -18.43 1.12
N TYR A 888 13.02 -18.61 1.85
CA TYR A 888 13.17 -19.54 2.97
C TYR A 888 13.37 -18.82 4.30
N PHE A 889 13.22 -17.50 4.35
CA PHE A 889 13.23 -16.79 5.62
C PHE A 889 12.09 -17.27 6.52
N PRO A 890 12.32 -17.35 7.84
CA PRO A 890 11.29 -17.82 8.79
C PRO A 890 10.14 -16.83 8.95
N SER A 891 10.25 -15.62 8.41
CA SER A 891 9.18 -14.62 8.35
C SER A 891 9.07 -14.03 6.95
N LYS A 892 7.88 -13.50 6.62
CA LYS A 892 7.62 -12.89 5.31
C LYS A 892 8.28 -11.51 5.25
N VAL A 893 9.28 -11.37 4.39
CA VAL A 893 10.05 -10.13 4.24
C VAL A 893 9.72 -9.47 2.90
N ALA A 894 9.13 -8.26 2.96
CA ALA A 894 8.75 -7.49 1.77
C ALA A 894 9.80 -6.45 1.34
N GLY A 895 10.78 -6.14 2.21
CA GLY A 895 11.84 -5.16 1.96
C GLY A 895 12.99 -5.29 2.97
N PHE A 896 14.02 -4.45 2.84
CA PHE A 896 15.19 -4.45 3.73
C PHE A 896 15.55 -3.00 4.15
N PRO A 897 15.93 -2.74 5.42
CA PRO A 897 15.90 -3.69 6.52
C PRO A 897 14.45 -3.97 6.93
N ASP A 898 14.22 -5.17 7.41
CA ASP A 898 12.96 -5.61 8.02
C ASP A 898 13.28 -6.39 9.29
N SER A 899 12.35 -6.48 10.22
CA SER A 899 12.52 -7.32 11.40
C SER A 899 11.21 -7.85 11.96
N TRP A 900 11.33 -8.98 12.64
CA TRP A 900 10.21 -9.65 13.25
C TRP A 900 10.49 -9.94 14.73
N MET A 901 9.53 -9.54 15.57
CA MET A 901 9.53 -9.82 17.00
C MET A 901 8.75 -11.11 17.27
N ASP A 902 9.42 -12.11 17.83
CA ASP A 902 8.88 -13.45 18.12
C ASP A 902 8.14 -14.13 16.94
N ARG A 903 8.48 -13.79 15.69
CA ARG A 903 7.77 -14.20 14.47
C ARG A 903 6.26 -13.85 14.46
N ASN A 904 5.86 -12.88 15.27
CA ASN A 904 4.46 -12.48 15.44
C ASN A 904 4.19 -11.06 14.93
N VAL A 905 5.10 -10.13 15.18
CA VAL A 905 4.93 -8.71 14.83
C VAL A 905 6.07 -8.27 13.91
N GLU A 906 5.72 -7.78 12.72
CA GLU A 906 6.64 -7.08 11.80
C GLU A 906 6.88 -5.65 12.29
N LEU A 907 8.13 -5.21 12.31
CA LEU A 907 8.52 -3.88 12.78
C LEU A 907 9.90 -3.45 12.24
N ASP A 908 10.23 -2.17 12.37
CA ASP A 908 11.55 -1.68 11.99
C ASP A 908 12.60 -1.99 13.09
N ALA A 909 13.75 -2.55 12.68
CA ALA A 909 14.82 -3.00 13.57
C ALA A 909 15.50 -1.89 14.40
N TYR A 910 15.17 -0.62 14.16
CA TYR A 910 15.64 0.53 14.95
C TYR A 910 14.49 1.41 15.45
N TYR A 911 13.57 1.79 14.57
CA TYR A 911 12.49 2.72 14.92
C TYR A 911 11.32 2.07 15.66
N GLY A 912 11.18 0.75 15.58
CA GLY A 912 10.06 0.04 16.18
C GLY A 912 8.70 0.39 15.57
N LEU A 913 7.62 0.09 16.30
CA LEU A 913 6.23 0.34 15.91
C LEU A 913 5.85 1.82 15.96
N SER A 914 6.44 2.58 16.89
CA SER A 914 6.15 4.01 17.08
C SER A 914 6.82 4.91 16.03
N ASN A 915 7.69 4.35 15.19
CA ASN A 915 8.49 5.09 14.20
C ASN A 915 9.29 6.26 14.81
N THR A 916 9.81 6.07 16.03
CA THR A 916 10.60 7.07 16.78
C THR A 916 12.04 6.59 16.97
N ASP A 917 13.01 7.51 17.09
CA ASP A 917 14.42 7.16 17.30
C ASP A 917 14.63 6.10 18.41
N PHE A 918 15.23 4.97 18.03
CA PHE A 918 15.48 3.82 18.89
C PHE A 918 14.23 3.26 19.62
N GLY A 919 13.05 3.42 19.01
CA GLY A 919 11.76 2.93 19.53
C GLY A 919 11.72 1.41 19.72
N ILE A 920 12.52 0.65 18.95
CA ILE A 920 12.61 -0.81 19.05
C ILE A 920 12.88 -1.30 20.49
N ALA A 921 13.65 -0.55 21.27
CA ALA A 921 13.96 -0.93 22.65
C ALA A 921 12.73 -0.89 23.57
N ALA A 922 11.79 0.02 23.31
CA ALA A 922 10.54 0.10 24.05
C ALA A 922 9.60 -1.05 23.68
N ASP A 923 9.50 -1.37 22.39
CA ASP A 923 8.66 -2.48 21.91
C ASP A 923 9.13 -3.83 22.45
N LEU A 924 10.43 -4.11 22.38
CA LEU A 924 11.01 -5.34 22.95
C LEU A 924 10.84 -5.40 24.48
N ALA A 925 10.98 -4.27 25.18
CA ALA A 925 10.76 -4.21 26.62
C ALA A 925 9.29 -4.45 26.99
N GLU A 926 8.34 -3.97 26.18
CA GLU A 926 6.92 -4.26 26.35
C GLU A 926 6.64 -5.74 26.11
N ASN A 927 7.15 -6.31 25.03
CA ASN A 927 6.97 -7.71 24.69
C ASN A 927 7.60 -8.66 25.74
N ASN A 928 8.73 -8.27 26.34
CA ASN A 928 9.34 -9.01 27.46
C ASN A 928 8.48 -9.05 28.74
N LYS A 929 7.42 -8.23 28.86
CA LYS A 929 6.47 -8.33 29.99
C LYS A 929 5.49 -9.48 29.81
N GLN A 930 5.34 -10.01 28.60
CA GLN A 930 4.49 -11.17 28.35
C GLN A 930 5.03 -12.38 29.10
N PHE A 931 4.12 -13.30 29.42
CA PHE A 931 4.46 -14.52 30.13
C PHE A 931 5.28 -15.46 29.23
N GLY A 932 6.54 -15.72 29.60
CA GLY A 932 7.35 -16.74 28.95
C GLY A 932 6.80 -18.14 29.28
N GLN A 933 6.37 -18.88 28.27
CA GLN A 933 5.67 -20.17 28.49
C GLN A 933 6.55 -21.23 29.18
N ALA A 934 7.86 -21.20 28.96
CA ALA A 934 8.82 -22.09 29.61
C ALA A 934 10.16 -21.38 29.84
N ASP A 935 10.88 -21.81 30.89
CA ASP A 935 12.28 -21.43 31.07
C ASP A 935 13.16 -22.33 30.19
N ILE A 936 14.16 -21.73 29.55
CA ILE A 936 15.04 -22.44 28.63
C ILE A 936 16.47 -22.23 29.09
N THR A 937 17.20 -23.32 29.32
CA THR A 937 18.65 -23.29 29.53
C THR A 937 19.34 -24.16 28.49
N LEU A 938 20.54 -23.76 28.06
CA LEU A 938 21.27 -24.50 27.04
C LEU A 938 22.78 -24.41 27.25
N ALA A 939 23.47 -25.45 26.80
CA ALA A 939 24.92 -25.52 26.72
C ALA A 939 25.33 -26.03 25.34
N ALA A 940 26.38 -25.46 24.76
CA ALA A 940 26.92 -25.87 23.47
C ALA A 940 28.45 -26.03 23.56
N ALA A 941 28.99 -27.11 23.01
CA ALA A 941 30.43 -27.38 23.02
C ALA A 941 30.92 -27.95 21.68
N LEU A 942 32.02 -27.40 21.16
CA LEU A 942 32.70 -27.86 19.95
C LEU A 942 33.61 -29.04 20.28
N ASP A 943 33.37 -30.17 19.63
CA ASP A 943 34.23 -31.35 19.75
C ASP A 943 35.41 -31.34 18.78
N ALA A 944 36.33 -32.29 18.98
CA ALA A 944 37.54 -32.42 18.16
C ALA A 944 37.28 -32.79 16.70
N ASN A 945 36.06 -33.22 16.34
CA ASN A 945 35.69 -33.59 14.97
C ASN A 945 35.06 -32.42 14.20
N GLY A 946 34.85 -31.27 14.85
CA GLY A 946 34.17 -30.12 14.26
C GLY A 946 32.65 -30.17 14.42
N THR A 947 32.14 -30.90 15.42
CA THR A 947 30.71 -30.98 15.74
C THR A 947 30.41 -30.14 16.98
N ILE A 948 29.43 -29.26 16.89
CA ILE A 948 28.91 -28.48 18.01
C ILE A 948 27.77 -29.28 18.62
N ASN A 949 27.97 -29.83 19.81
CA ASN A 949 26.95 -30.58 20.53
C ASN A 949 26.18 -29.62 21.45
N VAL A 950 24.86 -29.59 21.31
CA VAL A 950 23.94 -28.72 22.05
C VAL A 950 23.06 -29.57 22.96
N THR A 951 22.96 -29.17 24.23
CA THR A 951 22.01 -29.73 25.18
C THR A 951 21.14 -28.60 25.72
N THR A 952 19.82 -28.75 25.57
CA THR A 952 18.82 -27.78 26.02
C THR A 952 17.93 -28.44 27.06
N ASP A 953 17.64 -27.71 28.14
CA ASP A 953 16.65 -28.06 29.15
C ASP A 953 15.51 -27.04 29.09
N VAL A 954 14.30 -27.50 28.76
CA VAL A 954 13.07 -26.70 28.70
C VAL A 954 12.19 -27.05 29.89
N THR A 955 11.81 -26.07 30.70
CA THR A 955 11.06 -26.29 31.94
C THR A 955 9.78 -25.45 31.95
N PHE A 956 8.63 -26.12 31.88
CA PHE A 956 7.32 -25.48 32.00
C PHE A 956 6.94 -25.35 33.48
N PRO A 957 6.33 -24.23 33.91
CA PRO A 957 5.83 -24.09 35.28
C PRO A 957 4.48 -24.78 35.51
N TYR A 958 3.94 -25.46 34.49
CA TYR A 958 2.68 -26.19 34.49
C TYR A 958 2.81 -27.50 33.71
N ASP A 959 1.86 -28.42 33.90
CA ASP A 959 1.78 -29.66 33.15
C ASP A 959 1.28 -29.38 31.73
N LEU A 960 1.95 -29.90 30.71
CA LEU A 960 1.43 -29.88 29.34
C LEU A 960 0.33 -30.95 29.20
N ILE A 961 -0.89 -30.50 28.93
CA ILE A 961 -2.09 -31.36 28.85
C ILE A 961 -2.26 -31.96 27.43
N THR A 962 -1.58 -31.38 26.44
CA THR A 962 -1.63 -31.76 25.02
C THR A 962 -0.24 -32.14 24.50
N ASP A 963 -0.13 -33.30 23.85
CA ASP A 963 1.06 -33.70 23.11
C ASP A 963 1.31 -32.74 21.92
N GLU A 964 2.56 -32.59 21.49
CA GLU A 964 3.04 -31.77 20.35
C GLU A 964 2.70 -30.27 20.44
N SER A 965 2.54 -29.70 21.63
CA SER A 965 2.19 -28.27 21.79
C SER A 965 3.31 -27.33 21.39
N TYR A 966 4.57 -27.76 21.56
CA TYR A 966 5.74 -26.92 21.30
C TYR A 966 6.83 -27.67 20.53
N THR A 967 7.58 -26.92 19.72
CA THR A 967 8.74 -27.39 18.96
C THR A 967 9.98 -26.59 19.34
N VAL A 968 11.13 -27.27 19.43
CA VAL A 968 12.44 -26.62 19.62
C VAL A 968 13.17 -26.50 18.28
N GLU A 969 13.53 -25.27 17.89
CA GLU A 969 14.33 -24.93 16.72
C GLU A 969 15.69 -24.36 17.16
N TYR A 970 16.75 -24.58 16.37
CA TYR A 970 18.10 -24.10 16.66
C TYR A 970 18.65 -23.25 15.52
N ILE A 971 19.28 -22.13 15.88
CA ILE A 971 20.02 -21.27 14.95
C ILE A 971 21.46 -21.14 15.47
N LEU A 972 22.44 -21.33 14.59
CA LEU A 972 23.83 -21.02 14.89
C LEU A 972 24.12 -19.62 14.36
N THR A 973 24.61 -18.73 15.22
CA THR A 973 25.03 -17.37 14.84
C THR A 973 26.52 -17.18 15.03
N ALA A 974 27.10 -16.20 14.33
CA ALA A 974 28.50 -15.84 14.42
C ALA A 974 28.69 -14.36 14.73
N ASP A 975 29.61 -14.07 15.66
CA ASP A 975 30.05 -12.71 15.98
C ASP A 975 31.38 -12.38 15.32
N GLY A 976 31.63 -11.09 15.12
CA GLY A 976 32.90 -10.59 14.66
C GLY A 976 33.18 -10.83 13.17
N LEU A 977 32.14 -11.02 12.35
CA LEU A 977 32.30 -11.20 10.91
C LEU A 977 32.72 -9.87 10.28
N THR A 978 33.82 -9.90 9.54
CA THR A 978 34.33 -8.71 8.86
C THR A 978 35.20 -9.14 7.69
N ASP A 979 35.10 -8.39 6.60
CA ASP A 979 36.03 -8.45 5.49
C ASP A 979 36.26 -7.03 4.98
N PRO A 980 37.52 -6.62 4.72
CA PRO A 980 37.79 -5.29 4.14
C PRO A 980 37.09 -5.04 2.80
N ALA A 981 36.69 -6.11 2.08
CA ALA A 981 35.92 -5.99 0.84
C ALA A 981 34.42 -5.74 1.08
N TRP A 982 33.89 -5.99 2.28
CA TRP A 982 32.47 -5.79 2.58
C TRP A 982 32.20 -4.31 2.84
N GLY A 983 31.50 -3.69 1.89
CA GLY A 983 31.04 -2.30 2.01
C GLY A 983 29.53 -2.25 2.27
N GLN A 984 29.14 -1.72 3.41
CA GLN A 984 27.73 -1.45 3.70
C GLN A 984 27.29 -0.18 2.99
N SER A 985 26.29 -0.28 2.11
CA SER A 985 25.63 0.88 1.52
C SER A 985 24.96 1.71 2.62
N ASN A 986 25.10 3.03 2.53
CA ASN A 986 24.71 3.94 3.61
C ASN A 986 24.01 5.21 3.11
N TYR A 987 22.69 5.28 3.32
CA TYR A 987 21.87 6.44 3.00
C TYR A 987 21.86 7.53 4.07
N PHE A 988 22.49 7.30 5.22
CA PHE A 988 22.62 8.32 6.28
C PHE A 988 23.84 9.22 6.08
N ALA A 989 24.75 8.87 5.17
CA ALA A 989 25.99 9.58 4.90
C ALA A 989 25.83 11.11 4.81
N GLY A 990 26.75 11.83 5.45
CA GLY A 990 26.76 13.30 5.51
C GLY A 990 25.62 13.93 6.32
N GLY A 991 24.92 13.17 7.17
CA GLY A 991 23.77 13.62 7.96
C GLY A 991 22.54 13.96 7.11
N SER A 992 22.44 13.38 5.91
CA SER A 992 21.42 13.73 4.92
C SER A 992 19.98 13.47 5.39
N GLN A 993 19.81 12.50 6.29
CA GLN A 993 18.56 12.06 6.94
C GLN A 993 18.42 12.60 8.38
N GLY A 994 19.18 13.65 8.73
CA GLY A 994 19.41 14.02 10.13
C GLY A 994 20.48 13.14 10.76
N ASN A 995 20.59 13.23 12.09
CA ASN A 995 21.49 12.38 12.87
C ASN A 995 20.69 11.67 13.97
N PRO A 996 19.97 10.58 13.63
CA PRO A 996 19.21 9.81 14.59
C PRO A 996 20.13 9.25 15.69
N LEU A 997 19.56 9.00 16.86
CA LEU A 997 20.32 8.52 18.02
C LEU A 997 21.22 7.30 17.68
N TYR A 998 22.49 7.33 18.07
CA TYR A 998 23.49 6.27 17.83
C TYR A 998 23.94 6.04 16.37
N MET A 999 23.44 6.82 15.40
CA MET A 999 23.78 6.66 13.98
C MET A 999 25.07 7.36 13.54
N ASP A 1000 25.83 7.98 14.46
CA ASP A 1000 26.98 8.83 14.15
C ASP A 1000 27.99 8.22 13.18
N GLN A 1001 28.28 6.91 13.29
CA GLN A 1001 29.25 6.22 12.41
C GLN A 1001 28.80 6.18 10.94
N PHE A 1002 27.48 6.20 10.72
CA PHE A 1002 26.87 6.19 9.40
C PHE A 1002 26.50 7.60 8.96
N ALA A 1003 25.98 8.43 9.87
CA ALA A 1003 25.66 9.83 9.59
C ALA A 1003 26.90 10.64 9.21
N ASN A 1004 28.03 10.40 9.88
CA ASN A 1004 29.32 11.04 9.55
C ASN A 1004 30.17 10.21 8.58
N GLY A 1005 29.68 9.04 8.18
CA GLY A 1005 30.36 8.11 7.26
C GLY A 1005 30.17 8.47 5.80
N GLU A 1006 30.87 7.71 4.94
CA GLU A 1006 30.72 7.78 3.48
C GLU A 1006 29.47 7.02 3.01
N SER A 1007 29.11 7.16 1.72
CA SER A 1007 27.97 6.47 1.11
C SER A 1007 28.09 4.95 1.10
N THR A 1008 29.31 4.45 1.30
CA THR A 1008 29.60 3.05 1.58
C THR A 1008 30.58 2.99 2.74
N VAL A 1009 30.22 2.27 3.80
CA VAL A 1009 31.04 2.14 5.01
C VAL A 1009 31.71 0.77 5.02
N TYR A 1010 33.04 0.77 4.98
CA TYR A 1010 33.86 -0.44 5.00
C TYR A 1010 34.41 -0.71 6.40
N GLY A 1011 34.81 -1.96 6.66
CA GLY A 1011 35.45 -2.36 7.92
C GLY A 1011 34.48 -2.48 9.09
N LEU A 1012 33.17 -2.60 8.81
CA LEU A 1012 32.18 -2.95 9.81
C LEU A 1012 32.39 -4.37 10.33
N VAL A 1013 31.88 -4.61 11.52
CA VAL A 1013 31.94 -5.90 12.21
C VAL A 1013 30.52 -6.34 12.48
N TYR A 1014 30.06 -7.38 11.80
CA TYR A 1014 28.70 -7.90 11.92
C TYR A 1014 28.67 -8.97 13.03
N ASN A 1015 27.70 -8.83 13.94
CA ASN A 1015 27.45 -9.76 15.04
C ASN A 1015 26.05 -10.37 14.93
N ASP A 1016 25.80 -11.44 15.68
CA ASP A 1016 24.52 -12.14 15.71
C ASP A 1016 24.04 -12.64 14.33
N VAL A 1017 24.94 -12.77 13.36
CA VAL A 1017 24.61 -13.18 11.98
C VAL A 1017 24.28 -14.67 11.96
N ALA A 1018 23.13 -15.06 11.42
CA ALA A 1018 22.76 -16.44 11.21
C ALA A 1018 23.71 -17.11 10.21
N VAL A 1019 24.32 -18.23 10.62
CA VAL A 1019 25.26 -18.98 9.79
C VAL A 1019 24.81 -20.41 9.50
N LEU A 1020 23.90 -20.97 10.32
CA LEU A 1020 23.18 -22.22 10.07
C LEU A 1020 21.84 -22.22 10.81
N THR A 1021 20.84 -22.93 10.29
CA THR A 1021 19.57 -23.20 10.99
C THR A 1021 19.25 -24.69 10.94
N SER A 1022 18.51 -25.19 11.95
CA SER A 1022 17.99 -26.56 11.93
C SER A 1022 16.98 -26.78 10.81
N GLU A 1023 16.27 -25.75 10.38
CA GLU A 1023 15.28 -25.83 9.29
C GLU A 1023 15.92 -26.17 7.93
N LEU A 1024 17.10 -25.64 7.61
CA LEU A 1024 17.66 -25.74 6.25
C LEU A 1024 18.68 -26.85 6.05
N LYS A 1025 19.51 -27.15 7.05
CA LYS A 1025 20.71 -27.99 6.85
C LYS A 1025 21.05 -28.94 8.00
N GLY A 1026 20.33 -28.91 9.12
CA GLY A 1026 20.53 -29.87 10.21
C GLY A 1026 19.23 -30.62 10.53
N GLY A 1027 19.26 -31.61 11.42
CA GLY A 1027 18.17 -32.58 11.62
C GLY A 1027 16.80 -32.00 12.03
N ALA A 1028 15.79 -32.88 12.05
CA ALA A 1028 14.41 -32.54 12.40
C ALA A 1028 14.29 -31.79 13.73
N ASN A 1029 13.55 -30.68 13.74
CA ASN A 1029 13.14 -29.99 14.96
C ASN A 1029 12.45 -30.98 15.92
N THR A 1030 12.65 -30.82 17.23
CA THR A 1030 12.14 -31.77 18.24
C THR A 1030 10.88 -31.22 18.89
N THR A 1031 9.78 -31.97 18.82
CA THR A 1031 8.55 -31.67 19.57
C THR A 1031 8.73 -32.01 21.05
N ILE A 1032 8.08 -31.24 21.93
CA ILE A 1032 8.05 -31.49 23.37
C ILE A 1032 6.70 -32.09 23.74
N ASP A 1033 6.72 -33.33 24.24
CA ASP A 1033 5.55 -34.06 24.71
C ASP A 1033 5.63 -34.34 26.21
N ASN A 1034 4.47 -34.42 26.87
CA ASN A 1034 4.32 -34.89 28.26
C ASN A 1034 5.25 -34.20 29.30
N ALA A 1035 5.49 -32.88 29.16
CA ALA A 1035 6.26 -32.13 30.15
C ALA A 1035 5.46 -32.01 31.46
N THR A 1036 6.07 -32.46 32.56
CA THR A 1036 5.54 -32.27 33.92
C THR A 1036 6.01 -30.93 34.47
N ALA A 1037 5.13 -30.22 35.17
CA ALA A 1037 5.43 -28.93 35.79
C ALA A 1037 6.73 -28.98 36.61
N ASP A 1038 7.54 -27.92 36.50
CA ASP A 1038 8.83 -27.75 37.15
C ASP A 1038 9.88 -28.85 36.86
N THR A 1039 9.65 -29.72 35.87
CA THR A 1039 10.57 -30.80 35.50
C THR A 1039 11.21 -30.53 34.13
N PRO A 1040 12.54 -30.41 34.04
CA PRO A 1040 13.19 -30.11 32.78
C PRO A 1040 13.05 -31.24 31.75
N VAL A 1041 12.62 -30.90 30.53
CA VAL A 1041 12.69 -31.77 29.36
C VAL A 1041 14.00 -31.51 28.63
N LYS A 1042 14.84 -32.55 28.53
CA LYS A 1042 16.15 -32.46 27.89
C LYS A 1042 16.07 -32.78 26.39
N VAL A 1043 16.46 -31.82 25.56
CA VAL A 1043 16.57 -31.93 24.10
C VAL A 1043 18.05 -31.83 23.71
N ASN A 1044 18.49 -32.64 22.75
CA ASN A 1044 19.87 -32.59 22.25
C ASN A 1044 19.87 -32.34 20.74
N TYR A 1045 20.83 -31.57 20.28
CA TYR A 1045 21.00 -31.24 18.87
C TYR A 1045 22.49 -31.09 18.52
N ALA A 1046 22.84 -31.18 17.24
CA ALA A 1046 24.21 -31.01 16.80
C ALA A 1046 24.33 -30.29 15.45
N PHE A 1047 25.28 -29.36 15.37
CA PHE A 1047 25.69 -28.71 14.12
C PHE A 1047 27.08 -29.19 13.70
N SER A 1048 27.37 -29.23 12.39
CA SER A 1048 28.75 -29.36 11.90
C SER A 1048 29.27 -28.01 11.42
N ILE A 1049 30.48 -27.64 11.85
CA ILE A 1049 31.13 -26.41 11.35
C ILE A 1049 31.46 -26.47 9.85
N LYS A 1050 31.47 -27.68 9.28
CA LYS A 1050 31.70 -27.88 7.84
C LYS A 1050 30.52 -27.44 6.98
N ASP A 1051 29.33 -27.36 7.58
CA ASP A 1051 28.11 -26.96 6.87
C ASP A 1051 27.96 -25.43 6.82
N ILE A 1052 28.83 -24.69 7.51
CA ILE A 1052 28.88 -23.23 7.51
C ILE A 1052 29.43 -22.74 6.17
N ILE A 1053 28.54 -22.68 5.18
CA ILE A 1053 28.80 -22.18 3.83
C ILE A 1053 27.67 -21.24 3.42
N ASN A 1054 28.02 -20.15 2.73
CA ASN A 1054 27.02 -19.25 2.14
C ASN A 1054 26.36 -19.89 0.90
N THR A 1055 25.37 -19.21 0.33
CA THR A 1055 24.63 -19.63 -0.88
C THR A 1055 25.54 -19.80 -2.11
N ASN A 1056 26.68 -19.10 -2.15
CA ASN A 1056 27.71 -19.24 -3.18
C ASN A 1056 28.67 -20.42 -2.93
N GLY A 1057 28.48 -21.18 -1.85
CA GLY A 1057 29.31 -22.35 -1.50
C GLY A 1057 30.65 -22.01 -0.85
N ALA A 1058 30.86 -20.77 -0.42
CA ALA A 1058 32.07 -20.31 0.25
C ALA A 1058 31.92 -20.30 1.78
N SER A 1059 33.01 -20.63 2.48
CA SER A 1059 33.10 -20.41 3.93
C SER A 1059 33.42 -18.94 4.21
N PHE A 1060 32.62 -18.30 5.05
CA PHE A 1060 32.77 -16.88 5.41
C PHE A 1060 33.02 -16.66 6.91
N VAL A 1061 32.78 -17.68 7.75
CA VAL A 1061 33.16 -17.66 9.17
C VAL A 1061 34.62 -18.10 9.32
N LYS A 1062 35.48 -17.18 9.77
CA LYS A 1062 36.92 -17.42 9.96
C LYS A 1062 37.28 -17.83 11.40
N ASP A 1063 36.51 -17.36 12.39
CA ASP A 1063 36.76 -17.58 13.82
C ASP A 1063 35.59 -18.34 14.47
N VAL A 1064 35.70 -19.67 14.52
CA VAL A 1064 34.68 -20.54 15.12
C VAL A 1064 34.57 -20.39 16.65
N THR A 1065 35.48 -19.65 17.30
CA THR A 1065 35.41 -19.38 18.75
C THR A 1065 34.37 -18.33 19.10
N LYS A 1066 33.84 -17.62 18.09
CA LYS A 1066 32.80 -16.60 18.22
C LYS A 1066 31.40 -17.07 17.79
N LEU A 1067 31.19 -18.39 17.78
CA LEU A 1067 29.89 -18.97 17.48
C LEU A 1067 28.98 -18.96 18.72
N LYS A 1068 27.70 -18.70 18.51
CA LYS A 1068 26.63 -18.80 19.51
C LYS A 1068 25.54 -19.70 18.97
N VAL A 1069 24.88 -20.43 19.87
CA VAL A 1069 23.67 -21.19 19.56
C VAL A 1069 22.49 -20.45 20.15
N VAL A 1070 21.51 -20.17 19.32
CA VAL A 1070 20.18 -19.68 19.66
C VAL A 1070 19.22 -20.86 19.62
N VAL A 1071 18.34 -20.92 20.61
CA VAL A 1071 17.26 -21.90 20.69
C VAL A 1071 15.92 -21.16 20.78
N LEU A 1072 14.96 -21.60 19.97
CA LEU A 1072 13.61 -21.07 19.93
C LEU A 1072 12.64 -22.15 20.40
N LEU A 1073 11.69 -21.77 21.25
CA LEU A 1073 10.52 -22.58 21.58
C LEU A 1073 9.34 -22.04 20.79
N ILE A 1074 8.89 -22.79 19.79
CA ILE A 1074 7.81 -22.43 18.88
C ILE A 1074 6.52 -23.04 19.38
N ASP A 1075 5.47 -22.23 19.49
CA ASP A 1075 4.11 -22.69 19.71
C ASP A 1075 3.56 -23.25 18.40
N ASN A 1076 3.25 -24.54 18.36
CA ASN A 1076 2.82 -25.20 17.13
C ASN A 1076 1.39 -24.80 16.71
N MET A 1077 0.59 -24.21 17.60
CA MET A 1077 -0.75 -23.73 17.28
C MET A 1077 -0.71 -22.41 16.52
N THR A 1078 0.18 -21.51 16.93
CA THR A 1078 0.25 -20.14 16.39
C THR A 1078 1.39 -19.95 15.39
N GLY A 1079 2.42 -20.81 15.43
CA GLY A 1079 3.66 -20.65 14.67
C GLY A 1079 4.62 -19.59 15.23
N THR A 1080 4.29 -18.95 16.37
CA THR A 1080 5.07 -17.87 16.98
C THR A 1080 6.11 -18.40 17.98
N VAL A 1081 7.13 -17.59 18.28
CA VAL A 1081 8.15 -17.93 19.28
C VAL A 1081 7.66 -17.63 20.69
N ALA A 1082 7.30 -18.68 21.43
CA ALA A 1082 6.82 -18.59 22.80
C ALA A 1082 7.91 -18.08 23.77
N ASN A 1083 9.15 -18.53 23.60
CA ASN A 1083 10.34 -18.01 24.29
C ASN A 1083 11.63 -18.40 23.55
N ALA A 1084 12.74 -17.74 23.84
CA ALA A 1084 14.03 -18.04 23.25
C ALA A 1084 15.17 -17.95 24.28
N ASN A 1085 16.33 -18.52 23.95
CA ASN A 1085 17.56 -18.26 24.69
C ASN A 1085 18.80 -18.44 23.77
N LYS A 1086 19.97 -17.96 24.20
CA LYS A 1086 21.24 -18.09 23.48
C LYS A 1086 22.40 -18.44 24.41
N THR A 1087 23.41 -19.14 23.89
CA THR A 1087 24.67 -19.40 24.58
C THR A 1087 25.86 -19.36 23.61
N ALA A 1088 27.02 -18.93 24.08
CA ALA A 1088 28.27 -19.12 23.35
C ALA A 1088 28.66 -20.60 23.26
N VAL A 1089 29.34 -20.98 22.19
CA VAL A 1089 29.90 -22.34 22.00
C VAL A 1089 31.23 -22.46 22.73
N ASP A 1090 31.33 -23.40 23.67
CA ASP A 1090 32.59 -23.71 24.36
C ASP A 1090 33.56 -24.42 23.39
N THR A 1091 34.73 -23.83 23.17
CA THR A 1091 35.80 -24.35 22.29
C THR A 1091 36.97 -24.98 23.04
N SER A 1092 36.86 -25.12 24.37
CA SER A 1092 37.92 -25.72 25.18
C SER A 1092 38.00 -27.25 24.98
N THR A 1093 38.91 -27.73 24.11
CA THR A 1093 39.09 -29.17 23.80
C THR A 1093 39.78 -30.00 24.91
N GLY A 1094 39.54 -29.69 26.19
CA GLY A 1094 40.48 -30.00 27.29
C GLY A 1094 40.18 -31.19 28.20
N ILE A 1095 38.99 -31.81 28.19
CA ILE A 1095 38.65 -32.89 29.15
C ILE A 1095 37.77 -33.96 28.48
N SER A 1096 38.37 -35.08 28.12
CA SER A 1096 37.64 -36.30 27.74
C SER A 1096 37.43 -37.20 28.97
N ILE A 1097 36.17 -37.55 29.25
CA ILE A 1097 35.82 -38.60 30.23
C ILE A 1097 36.14 -39.95 29.57
N VAL A 1098 37.05 -40.74 30.15
CA VAL A 1098 37.33 -42.10 29.69
C VAL A 1098 36.53 -43.07 30.56
N GLU A 1099 35.52 -43.72 30.00
CA GLU A 1099 34.92 -44.90 30.62
C GLU A 1099 35.89 -46.09 30.49
N ARG A 1100 36.16 -46.79 31.60
CA ARG A 1100 37.08 -47.94 31.61
C ARG A 1100 36.49 -49.12 30.83
N ASN A 1101 37.03 -49.39 29.64
CA ASN A 1101 37.00 -50.73 29.06
C ASN A 1101 38.14 -51.57 29.67
N ASN A 1102 37.79 -52.71 30.27
CA ASN A 1102 38.64 -53.51 31.17
C ASN A 1102 39.87 -54.23 30.55
N ASN A 1103 40.31 -53.92 29.32
CA ASN A 1103 41.27 -54.74 28.59
C ASN A 1103 42.56 -54.06 28.09
N GLU A 1104 42.89 -52.82 28.49
CA GLU A 1104 44.21 -52.22 28.19
C GLU A 1104 44.96 -51.77 29.46
N ARG A 1105 46.23 -52.21 29.59
CA ARG A 1105 47.14 -51.74 30.65
C ARG A 1105 47.73 -50.37 30.26
N THR A 1106 46.98 -49.30 30.51
CA THR A 1106 47.48 -47.93 30.40
C THR A 1106 48.20 -47.48 31.68
N SER A 1107 49.37 -46.85 31.53
CA SER A 1107 50.11 -46.27 32.66
C SER A 1107 49.51 -44.92 33.03
N ILE A 1108 49.17 -44.75 34.31
CA ILE A 1108 48.55 -43.55 34.86
C ILE A 1108 49.64 -42.73 35.55
N TYR A 1109 49.65 -41.42 35.36
CA TYR A 1109 50.60 -40.50 35.98
C TYR A 1109 49.84 -39.40 36.72
N ASP A 1110 50.38 -38.85 37.79
CA ASP A 1110 49.83 -37.62 38.37
C ASP A 1110 50.21 -36.40 37.51
N LEU A 1111 49.71 -35.22 37.89
CA LEU A 1111 49.94 -33.98 37.16
C LEU A 1111 51.41 -33.52 37.17
N MET A 1112 52.28 -34.15 37.97
CA MET A 1112 53.72 -33.93 37.98
C MET A 1112 54.48 -34.98 37.14
N GLY A 1113 53.76 -35.86 36.42
CA GLY A 1113 54.36 -36.88 35.57
C GLY A 1113 54.89 -38.10 36.31
N ARG A 1114 54.50 -38.33 37.58
CA ARG A 1114 54.91 -39.51 38.35
C ARG A 1114 53.91 -40.65 38.14
N ARG A 1115 54.39 -41.86 37.86
CA ARG A 1115 53.52 -43.02 37.59
C ARG A 1115 52.79 -43.47 38.87
N ILE A 1116 51.47 -43.63 38.78
CA ILE A 1116 50.56 -44.00 39.86
C ILE A 1116 49.95 -45.38 39.56
N SER A 1117 50.10 -46.32 40.49
CA SER A 1117 49.58 -47.70 40.34
C SER A 1117 48.15 -47.88 40.85
N GLN A 1118 47.69 -47.01 41.76
CA GLN A 1118 46.34 -47.02 42.32
C GLN A 1118 45.82 -45.57 42.44
N PRO A 1119 45.24 -45.00 41.38
CA PRO A 1119 44.71 -43.64 41.43
C PRO A 1119 43.44 -43.58 42.30
N THR A 1120 43.33 -42.54 43.12
CA THR A 1120 42.09 -42.16 43.81
C THR A 1120 41.25 -41.26 42.90
N LYS A 1121 40.03 -40.87 43.31
CA LYS A 1121 39.25 -39.89 42.56
C LYS A 1121 40.03 -38.59 42.38
N GLY A 1122 40.22 -38.13 41.14
CA GLY A 1122 41.04 -36.95 40.85
C GLY A 1122 41.52 -36.86 39.41
N LEU A 1123 42.31 -35.83 39.11
CA LEU A 1123 42.85 -35.55 37.78
C LEU A 1123 44.24 -36.20 37.59
N TYR A 1124 44.40 -36.97 36.52
CA TYR A 1124 45.62 -37.71 36.18
C TYR A 1124 46.01 -37.51 34.72
N ILE A 1125 47.19 -37.97 34.33
CA ILE A 1125 47.65 -38.05 32.95
C ILE A 1125 47.65 -39.52 32.52
N THR A 1126 46.90 -39.85 31.47
CA THR A 1126 46.92 -41.17 30.84
C THR A 1126 47.18 -41.01 29.35
N ASN A 1127 48.13 -41.78 28.79
CA ASN A 1127 48.55 -41.67 27.38
C ASN A 1127 48.85 -40.22 26.91
N GLY A 1128 49.45 -39.39 27.79
CA GLY A 1128 49.80 -38.00 27.48
C GLY A 1128 48.64 -36.99 27.54
N ARG A 1129 47.44 -37.38 27.99
CA ARG A 1129 46.26 -36.50 28.13
C ARG A 1129 45.80 -36.41 29.58
N LYS A 1130 45.26 -35.25 29.97
CA LYS A 1130 44.62 -35.07 31.29
C LYS A 1130 43.28 -35.84 31.31
N THR A 1131 43.06 -36.64 32.32
CA THR A 1131 41.89 -37.52 32.47
C THR A 1131 41.41 -37.47 33.91
N VAL A 1132 40.09 -37.36 34.11
CA VAL A 1132 39.48 -37.43 35.45
C VAL A 1132 39.15 -38.90 35.74
N ILE A 1133 39.70 -39.44 36.83
CA ILE A 1133 39.32 -40.74 37.37
C ILE A 1133 38.26 -40.49 38.44
N LYS A 1134 37.06 -41.04 38.26
CA LYS A 1134 35.90 -40.82 39.15
C LYS A 1134 35.89 -41.77 40.34
#